data_AF-A0A521F593-F1
#
_entry.id   AF-A0A521F593-F1
#
_cell.length_a   1.000
_cell.length_b   1.000
_cell.length_c   1.000
_cell.angle_alpha   90.00
_cell.angle_beta   90.00
_cell.angle_gamma   90.00
#
_symmetry.space_group_name_H-M   'P 1'
#
loop_
_entity.id
_entity.type
_entity.pdbx_description
1 polymer ?
#
loop_
_entity_poly.entity_id
_entity_poly.type
_entity_poly.pdbx_seq_one_letter_code
_entity_poly.pdbx_strand_id
1 'polypeptide(L)'
;MTDELDKLKMLMDAATPTPDASRRIENLSQAQKKFDNIQGSTSARRPTVKRGLIARLTEGAKAMLNALSYRGALTATTAVAAVALIVILPQTRDEVVAPLPWSEDRADARQESDLLVADMPEANLEEPVVEAPVVIEETIAPSAKRQGAVAQLGAADLLQSAPASAVGKFDIQHETVPAPEQNTETFANADSNSLKITTDEPVSTFSIDVDTASYAIVRSSLMNGYLPPKDAARVEEMVNYFPYSYPAPDGVEPFRSTITVTPTPWNEGTQLVHVGIQGVMPQIEDRPPLNLVFLIDTSGSMQDANKLPLLKQSFRLMLSELSPEDQVSIVTYAGSAGQVLPPTAAAEKMTILSALDRLEAGGSTAGQAGLQQAYQVAEGMAADGEVTRVILATDGDFNVGLSDPDALKDFIARKRDSGTFLSVLGFGRGNLDDATMQALAQNGNGQAAYIDTLVEAQKVLVDQLTGALFPIANDVKIQVEFNPSQIAEYRLIGYETRSLQREDFSNDKVDAGDIGAGHTVTAIYEVTPVGSDAIRNGPLRYAEQSISDDSVEIGFFKMRYKLPGEDQSNLMEQPILPGQGTVTDDIRFSYAIAGFGQLLRGGGYLGGWTYADAIDLATLSRGEDSLGYRAEAVTLMRLAQTLSE
;
A
#
# COMPACT_ATOMS: atom_id res chain seq x y z
N MET A 1 -14.23 -46.52 -41.54
CA MET A 1 -13.67 -45.27 -40.98
C MET A 1 -13.10 -44.31 -42.02
N THR A 2 -12.84 -44.73 -43.28
CA THR A 2 -12.30 -43.84 -44.32
C THR A 2 -13.34 -42.86 -44.89
N ASP A 3 -14.60 -43.29 -44.99
CA ASP A 3 -15.66 -42.53 -45.67
C ASP A 3 -16.12 -41.26 -44.91
N GLU A 4 -16.08 -41.27 -43.57
CA GLU A 4 -16.43 -40.08 -42.77
C GLU A 4 -15.31 -39.04 -42.73
N LEU A 5 -14.05 -39.48 -42.80
CA LEU A 5 -12.89 -38.59 -42.81
C LEU A 5 -12.83 -37.78 -44.11
N ASP A 6 -13.16 -38.42 -45.23
CA ASP A 6 -13.22 -37.77 -46.54
C ASP A 6 -14.40 -36.78 -46.62
N LYS A 7 -15.52 -37.11 -45.97
CA LYS A 7 -16.68 -36.23 -45.82
C LYS A 7 -16.37 -35.00 -44.96
N LEU A 8 -15.61 -35.18 -43.89
CA LEU A 8 -15.13 -34.10 -43.03
C LEU A 8 -14.16 -33.18 -43.78
N LYS A 9 -13.25 -33.75 -44.57
CA LYS A 9 -12.32 -32.99 -45.44
C LYS A 9 -13.07 -32.13 -46.46
N MET A 10 -14.06 -32.71 -47.14
CA MET A 10 -14.89 -31.97 -48.09
C MET A 10 -15.66 -30.81 -47.43
N LEU A 11 -16.15 -31.00 -46.21
CA LEU A 11 -16.86 -29.94 -45.47
C LEU A 11 -15.90 -28.84 -44.99
N MET A 12 -14.68 -29.19 -44.59
CA MET A 12 -13.66 -28.20 -44.22
C MET A 12 -13.19 -27.38 -45.42
N ASP A 13 -12.95 -28.03 -46.56
CA ASP A 13 -12.55 -27.35 -47.81
C ASP A 13 -13.67 -26.45 -48.38
N ALA A 14 -14.94 -26.75 -48.08
CA ALA A 14 -16.08 -25.92 -48.45
C ALA A 14 -16.29 -24.71 -47.50
N ALA A 15 -15.77 -24.78 -46.27
CA ALA A 15 -15.97 -23.75 -45.24
C ALA A 15 -14.82 -22.73 -45.15
N THR A 16 -13.64 -23.04 -45.70
CA THR A 16 -12.49 -22.13 -45.74
C THR A 16 -12.40 -21.40 -47.09
N PRO A 17 -12.38 -20.05 -47.10
CA PRO A 17 -12.11 -19.30 -48.32
C PRO A 17 -10.74 -19.69 -48.88
N THR A 18 -10.69 -20.06 -50.17
CA THR A 18 -9.42 -20.36 -50.84
C THR A 18 -8.47 -19.17 -50.73
N PRO A 19 -7.17 -19.39 -50.43
CA PRO A 19 -6.19 -18.32 -50.31
C PRO A 19 -6.15 -17.43 -51.55
N ASP A 20 -6.59 -16.18 -51.40
CA ASP A 20 -6.56 -15.18 -52.45
C ASP A 20 -5.15 -14.56 -52.51
N ALA A 21 -4.37 -15.01 -53.48
CA ALA A 21 -3.01 -14.54 -53.72
C ALA A 21 -2.96 -13.03 -54.01
N SER A 22 -4.00 -12.46 -54.62
CA SER A 22 -4.11 -11.04 -54.91
C SER A 22 -4.31 -10.23 -53.62
N ARG A 23 -5.19 -10.69 -52.72
CA ARG A 23 -5.35 -10.07 -51.39
C ARG A 23 -4.09 -10.17 -50.53
N ARG A 24 -3.34 -11.27 -50.62
CA ARG A 24 -2.07 -11.41 -49.90
C ARG A 24 -1.06 -10.36 -50.35
N ILE A 25 -0.95 -10.13 -51.66
CA ILE A 25 -0.06 -9.11 -52.25
C ILE A 25 -0.51 -7.71 -51.84
N GLU A 26 -1.82 -7.44 -51.87
CA GLU A 26 -2.39 -6.15 -51.46
C GLU A 26 -2.11 -5.86 -49.97
N ASN A 27 -2.34 -6.83 -49.09
CA ASN A 27 -2.06 -6.70 -47.66
C ASN A 27 -0.56 -6.50 -47.36
N LEU A 28 0.32 -7.20 -48.07
CA LEU A 28 1.77 -7.00 -47.98
C LEU A 28 2.18 -5.59 -48.44
N SER A 29 1.59 -5.10 -49.53
CA SER A 29 1.86 -3.73 -50.01
C SER A 29 1.39 -2.65 -49.01
N GLN A 30 0.25 -2.87 -48.36
CA GLN A 30 -0.29 -1.98 -47.34
C GLN A 30 0.58 -2.00 -46.07
N ALA A 31 1.06 -3.17 -45.67
CA ALA A 31 1.99 -3.33 -44.55
C ALA A 31 3.34 -2.65 -44.83
N GLN A 32 3.89 -2.84 -46.03
CA GLN A 32 5.14 -2.18 -46.47
C GLN A 32 4.98 -0.65 -46.47
N LYS A 33 3.86 -0.14 -47.01
CA LYS A 33 3.56 1.30 -47.04
C LYS A 33 3.42 1.90 -45.64
N LYS A 34 2.83 1.17 -44.70
CA LYS A 34 2.75 1.59 -43.29
C LYS A 34 4.13 1.57 -42.62
N PHE A 35 4.93 0.54 -42.90
CA PHE A 35 6.30 0.44 -42.40
C PHE A 35 7.19 1.59 -42.92
N ASP A 36 7.12 1.90 -44.21
CA ASP A 36 7.86 2.99 -44.84
C ASP A 36 7.41 4.37 -44.31
N ASN A 37 6.11 4.55 -44.01
CA ASN A 37 5.60 5.76 -43.38
C ASN A 37 6.12 5.95 -41.94
N ILE A 38 6.34 4.86 -41.20
CA ILE A 38 6.89 4.88 -39.83
C ILE A 38 8.40 5.15 -39.86
N GLN A 39 9.11 4.59 -40.84
CA GLN A 39 10.56 4.82 -41.02
C GLN A 39 10.88 6.19 -41.65
N GLY A 40 9.94 6.79 -42.39
CA GLY A 40 10.12 8.05 -43.11
C GLY A 40 10.05 9.33 -42.27
N SER A 41 9.71 9.28 -40.98
CA SER A 41 9.61 10.49 -40.14
C SER A 41 10.91 10.83 -39.40
N THR A 42 12.04 10.88 -40.09
CA THR A 42 13.22 11.61 -39.57
C THR A 42 13.94 12.36 -40.69
N SER A 43 13.57 13.62 -40.89
CA SER A 43 14.44 14.58 -41.57
C SER A 43 14.57 15.87 -40.76
N ALA A 44 15.75 15.98 -40.15
CA ALA A 44 16.53 17.19 -39.87
C ALA A 44 15.89 18.34 -39.07
N ARG A 45 16.40 18.52 -37.85
CA ARG A 45 16.44 19.81 -37.15
C ARG A 45 17.02 20.89 -38.07
N ARG A 46 16.23 21.94 -38.35
CA ARG A 46 16.71 23.26 -38.77
C ARG A 46 15.91 24.36 -38.04
N PRO A 47 16.50 25.56 -37.89
CA PRO A 47 16.30 26.42 -36.72
C PRO A 47 14.99 27.19 -36.73
N THR A 48 14.58 27.55 -35.52
CA THR A 48 13.41 28.35 -35.14
C THR A 48 13.23 29.61 -36.00
N VAL A 49 12.16 29.65 -36.79
CA VAL A 49 11.58 30.89 -37.30
C VAL A 49 10.68 31.46 -36.21
N LYS A 50 11.01 32.66 -35.71
CA LYS A 50 10.14 33.43 -34.79
C LYS A 50 8.77 33.64 -35.43
N ARG A 51 7.71 33.04 -34.87
CA ARG A 51 6.31 33.32 -35.21
C ARG A 51 5.73 34.34 -34.22
N GLY A 52 5.05 35.35 -34.75
CA GLY A 52 4.56 36.52 -34.01
C GLY A 52 3.36 36.25 -33.10
N LEU A 53 3.16 37.17 -32.17
CA LEU A 53 2.23 37.12 -31.03
C LEU A 53 0.76 36.84 -31.40
N ILE A 54 0.33 37.27 -32.58
CA ILE A 54 -1.08 37.17 -33.04
C ILE A 54 -1.45 35.72 -33.42
N ALA A 55 -0.50 34.91 -33.89
CA ALA A 55 -0.75 33.51 -34.22
C ALA A 55 -1.00 32.65 -32.95
N ARG A 56 -0.36 33.01 -31.83
CA ARG A 56 -0.53 32.31 -30.54
C ARG A 56 -1.89 32.58 -29.88
N LEU A 57 -2.45 33.78 -30.07
CA LEU A 57 -3.75 34.15 -29.52
C LEU A 57 -4.92 33.42 -30.19
N THR A 58 -4.82 33.17 -31.50
CA THR A 58 -5.91 32.56 -32.28
C THR A 58 -5.99 31.04 -32.10
N GLU A 59 -4.86 30.36 -31.88
CA GLU A 59 -4.86 28.93 -31.54
C GLU A 59 -5.31 28.67 -30.09
N GLY A 60 -4.93 29.54 -29.14
CA GLY A 60 -5.37 29.42 -27.74
C GLY A 60 -6.89 29.55 -27.59
N ALA A 61 -7.52 30.50 -28.28
CA ALA A 61 -8.97 30.66 -28.27
C ALA A 61 -9.71 29.47 -28.90
N LYS A 62 -9.10 28.84 -29.93
CA LYS A 62 -9.70 27.70 -30.64
C LYS A 62 -9.57 26.39 -29.84
N ALA A 63 -8.47 26.21 -29.12
CA ALA A 63 -8.28 25.11 -28.18
C ALA A 63 -9.23 25.24 -26.97
N MET A 64 -9.46 26.47 -26.49
CA MET A 64 -10.40 26.73 -25.39
C MET A 64 -11.86 26.46 -25.77
N LEU A 65 -12.28 26.78 -27.00
CA LEU A 65 -13.62 26.51 -27.52
C LEU A 65 -13.91 25.03 -27.73
N ASN A 66 -12.89 24.23 -28.05
CA ASN A 66 -13.03 22.78 -28.24
C ASN A 66 -13.03 21.99 -26.92
N ALA A 67 -12.63 22.61 -25.80
CA ALA A 67 -12.60 22.00 -24.48
C ALA A 67 -13.89 22.22 -23.66
N LEU A 68 -14.88 22.96 -24.17
CA LEU A 68 -16.15 23.19 -23.48
C LEU A 68 -17.12 22.02 -23.71
N SER A 69 -17.36 21.22 -22.66
CA SER A 69 -18.45 20.26 -22.61
C SER A 69 -19.79 20.93 -22.25
N TYR A 70 -20.91 20.36 -22.69
CA TYR A 70 -22.28 20.91 -22.61
C TYR A 70 -22.77 21.29 -21.20
N ARG A 71 -22.06 20.96 -20.12
CA ARG A 71 -22.37 21.39 -18.75
C ARG A 71 -21.79 22.77 -18.38
N GLY A 72 -20.71 23.21 -19.02
CA GLY A 72 -20.14 24.55 -18.84
C GLY A 72 -20.89 25.67 -19.58
N ALA A 73 -21.73 25.31 -20.55
CA ALA A 73 -22.53 26.28 -21.31
C ALA A 73 -23.75 26.82 -20.54
N LEU A 74 -24.19 26.13 -19.48
CA LEU A 74 -25.39 26.52 -18.73
C LEU A 74 -25.10 27.57 -17.64
N THR A 75 -23.88 27.60 -17.08
CA THR A 75 -23.48 28.60 -16.07
C THR A 75 -23.08 29.94 -16.67
N ALA A 76 -22.76 29.99 -17.98
CA ALA A 76 -22.42 31.23 -18.67
C ALA A 76 -23.64 32.08 -19.08
N THR A 77 -24.83 31.48 -19.22
CA THR A 77 -26.03 32.21 -19.67
C THR A 77 -26.73 32.97 -18.55
N THR A 78 -26.63 32.52 -17.30
CA THR A 78 -27.15 33.25 -16.13
C THR A 78 -26.31 34.47 -15.76
N ALA A 79 -24.99 34.42 -15.96
CA ALA A 79 -24.11 35.57 -15.71
C ALA A 79 -24.33 36.73 -16.71
N VAL A 80 -24.62 36.42 -17.99
CA VAL A 80 -24.92 37.44 -19.00
C VAL A 80 -26.29 38.08 -18.79
N ALA A 81 -27.28 37.32 -18.29
CA ALA A 81 -28.60 37.85 -17.93
C ALA A 81 -28.54 38.80 -16.71
N ALA A 82 -27.68 38.53 -15.73
CA ALA A 82 -27.51 39.38 -14.55
C ALA A 82 -26.80 40.72 -14.89
N VAL A 83 -25.82 40.70 -15.80
CA VAL A 83 -25.13 41.92 -16.23
C VAL A 83 -26.00 42.78 -17.16
N ALA A 84 -26.84 42.17 -17.99
CA ALA A 84 -27.79 42.90 -18.84
C ALA A 84 -28.86 43.66 -18.02
N LEU A 85 -29.21 43.17 -16.82
CA LEU A 85 -30.21 43.81 -15.95
C LEU A 85 -29.68 45.06 -15.23
N ILE A 86 -28.36 45.15 -15.04
CA ILE A 86 -27.70 46.30 -14.39
C ILE A 86 -27.46 47.46 -15.36
N VAL A 87 -27.43 47.20 -16.68
CA VAL A 87 -27.16 48.22 -17.70
C VAL A 87 -28.42 48.98 -18.16
N ILE A 88 -29.63 48.51 -17.83
CA ILE A 88 -30.90 49.04 -18.39
C ILE A 88 -31.71 49.95 -17.44
N LEU A 89 -31.27 50.20 -16.20
CA LEU A 89 -31.98 51.09 -15.26
C LEU A 89 -31.15 52.33 -14.86
N PRO A 90 -31.60 53.57 -15.15
CA PRO A 90 -30.91 54.78 -14.73
C PRO A 90 -31.49 55.38 -13.43
N GLN A 91 -30.58 55.98 -12.64
CA GLN A 91 -30.76 56.97 -11.55
C GLN A 91 -31.27 56.41 -10.19
N THR A 92 -30.64 56.68 -9.04
CA THR A 92 -30.23 58.00 -8.49
C THR A 92 -28.97 57.96 -7.60
N ARG A 93 -28.25 59.09 -7.56
CA ARG A 93 -27.10 59.49 -6.70
C ARG A 93 -27.54 59.71 -5.23
N ASP A 94 -26.75 59.94 -4.18
CA ASP A 94 -25.37 60.43 -3.90
C ASP A 94 -25.00 59.95 -2.46
N GLU A 95 -23.72 59.68 -2.16
CA GLU A 95 -22.95 60.37 -1.08
C GLU A 95 -21.53 59.81 -0.95
N VAL A 96 -20.58 60.73 -0.74
CA VAL A 96 -19.13 60.59 -0.82
C VAL A 96 -18.53 60.74 0.58
N VAL A 97 -17.65 59.82 0.99
CA VAL A 97 -16.63 60.07 2.02
C VAL A 97 -15.30 59.45 1.56
N ALA A 98 -14.26 60.28 1.49
CA ALA A 98 -12.91 59.92 1.05
C ALA A 98 -12.01 59.48 2.22
N PRO A 99 -11.03 58.57 2.04
CA PRO A 99 -10.00 58.28 3.02
C PRO A 99 -8.68 59.04 2.76
N LEU A 100 -8.02 59.46 3.84
CA LEU A 100 -6.69 60.10 3.88
C LEU A 100 -5.54 59.05 3.89
N PRO A 101 -4.33 59.37 3.36
CA PRO A 101 -3.17 58.48 3.37
C PRO A 101 -2.04 58.95 4.32
N TRP A 102 -1.37 58.04 5.02
CA TRP A 102 -0.10 58.22 5.75
C TRP A 102 0.72 56.92 5.57
N SER A 103 1.79 56.85 4.76
CA SER A 103 3.18 57.37 4.86
C SER A 103 4.10 56.53 5.75
N GLU A 104 4.98 55.77 5.11
CA GLU A 104 6.19 55.12 5.66
C GLU A 104 7.28 56.16 5.92
N ASP A 105 8.02 56.00 7.02
CA ASP A 105 9.38 56.55 7.13
C ASP A 105 10.29 55.61 7.95
N ARG A 106 11.50 55.42 7.43
CA ARG A 106 12.62 54.63 7.97
C ARG A 106 13.44 55.44 8.97
N ALA A 107 14.07 54.77 9.95
CA ALA A 107 15.39 55.15 10.45
C ALA A 107 16.14 53.97 11.10
N ASP A 108 17.37 53.76 10.65
CA ASP A 108 18.43 52.93 11.24
C ASP A 108 19.03 53.56 12.51
N ALA A 109 19.50 52.75 13.47
CA ALA A 109 20.74 53.00 14.23
C ALA A 109 21.19 51.75 15.02
N ARG A 110 22.51 51.45 14.95
CA ARG A 110 23.24 50.45 15.75
C ARG A 110 23.95 51.11 16.96
N GLN A 111 24.18 50.28 17.99
CA GLN A 111 25.30 50.26 18.96
C GLN A 111 25.44 51.40 20.00
N GLU A 112 25.34 51.10 21.30
CA GLU A 112 26.47 50.81 22.22
C GLU A 112 25.98 50.58 23.68
N SER A 113 26.85 49.92 24.45
CA SER A 113 26.73 49.39 25.81
C SER A 113 26.80 50.42 26.94
N ASP A 114 26.18 50.13 28.09
CA ASP A 114 26.86 50.36 29.38
C ASP A 114 26.34 49.48 30.54
N LEU A 115 27.29 49.22 31.43
CA LEU A 115 27.37 48.28 32.54
C LEU A 115 26.43 48.57 33.73
N LEU A 116 26.12 47.54 34.53
CA LEU A 116 26.19 47.61 36.00
C LEU A 116 26.41 46.22 36.62
N VAL A 117 27.41 46.17 37.51
CA VAL A 117 27.98 45.04 38.23
C VAL A 117 27.42 44.99 39.66
N ALA A 118 27.17 43.79 40.18
CA ALA A 118 27.29 43.36 41.58
C ALA A 118 26.69 41.94 41.69
N ASP A 119 27.18 40.97 42.46
CA ASP A 119 28.43 40.69 43.16
C ASP A 119 28.33 39.19 43.49
N MET A 120 29.43 38.43 43.42
CA MET A 120 29.46 37.02 43.84
C MET A 120 29.88 36.92 45.31
N PRO A 121 29.57 35.79 45.97
CA PRO A 121 30.69 35.05 46.54
C PRO A 121 30.63 33.53 46.27
N GLU A 122 31.84 32.99 46.02
CA GLU A 122 32.28 31.60 46.12
C GLU A 122 31.99 31.01 47.53
N ALA A 123 31.99 29.71 47.86
CA ALA A 123 32.30 28.41 47.27
C ALA A 123 31.63 27.36 48.18
N ASN A 124 31.30 26.15 47.70
CA ASN A 124 31.90 24.91 48.23
C ASN A 124 31.52 23.68 47.38
N LEU A 125 32.51 22.80 47.23
CA LEU A 125 32.42 21.48 46.61
C LEU A 125 31.74 20.49 47.57
N GLU A 126 30.82 19.68 47.07
CA GLU A 126 30.50 18.36 47.63
C GLU A 126 29.88 17.47 46.54
N GLU A 127 30.51 16.32 46.30
CA GLU A 127 30.04 15.24 45.42
C GLU A 127 28.75 14.60 45.95
N PRO A 128 28.02 13.88 45.08
CA PRO A 128 27.63 12.55 45.51
C PRO A 128 27.93 11.44 44.48
N VAL A 129 28.39 10.36 45.08
CA VAL A 129 28.66 9.02 44.56
C VAL A 129 27.38 8.38 44.01
N VAL A 130 27.48 7.76 42.83
CA VAL A 130 26.49 6.78 42.34
C VAL A 130 27.16 5.42 42.26
N GLU A 131 26.60 4.47 43.01
CA GLU A 131 26.95 3.04 42.99
C GLU A 131 26.50 2.40 41.66
N ALA A 132 27.38 1.60 41.06
CA ALA A 132 27.04 0.65 40.00
C ALA A 132 27.24 -0.78 40.52
N PRO A 133 26.36 -1.75 40.19
CA PRO A 133 26.61 -3.13 40.52
C PRO A 133 27.46 -3.84 39.46
N VAL A 134 28.50 -4.46 40.00
CA VAL A 134 29.36 -5.57 39.57
C VAL A 134 28.78 -6.50 38.48
N VAL A 135 29.53 -6.66 37.39
CA VAL A 135 29.52 -7.85 36.53
C VAL A 135 30.73 -8.71 36.88
N ILE A 136 30.49 -10.00 37.10
CA ILE A 136 31.47 -11.03 37.43
C ILE A 136 32.18 -11.48 36.14
N GLU A 137 33.50 -11.59 36.24
CA GLU A 137 34.45 -12.04 35.25
C GLU A 137 34.65 -13.56 35.35
N GLU A 138 34.70 -14.29 34.22
CA GLU A 138 35.51 -15.51 34.12
C GLU A 138 35.97 -15.76 32.66
N THR A 139 37.26 -15.43 32.42
CA THR A 139 38.36 -16.21 31.81
C THR A 139 38.09 -17.12 30.57
N ILE A 140 38.95 -17.27 29.55
CA ILE A 140 40.38 -17.64 29.53
C ILE A 140 41.07 -17.25 28.18
N ALA A 141 42.24 -16.59 28.29
CA ALA A 141 43.50 -16.55 27.50
C ALA A 141 43.58 -16.64 25.95
N PRO A 142 44.40 -15.77 25.31
CA PRO A 142 45.04 -16.02 24.02
C PRO A 142 46.52 -16.43 24.17
N SER A 143 47.04 -17.26 23.26
CA SER A 143 48.47 -17.54 23.17
C SER A 143 48.99 -17.77 21.76
N ALA A 144 50.26 -17.39 21.59
CA ALA A 144 51.25 -17.73 20.58
C ALA A 144 51.41 -16.87 19.29
N LYS A 145 52.51 -16.11 19.33
CA LYS A 145 53.28 -15.46 18.26
C LYS A 145 53.70 -16.39 17.11
N ARG A 146 53.89 -15.80 15.91
CA ARG A 146 55.08 -15.94 15.02
C ARG A 146 55.10 -14.75 14.05
N GLN A 147 55.93 -13.73 14.28
CA GLN A 147 57.27 -13.51 13.70
C GLN A 147 57.30 -13.13 12.21
N GLY A 148 57.78 -11.91 11.94
CA GLY A 148 58.26 -11.44 10.65
C GLY A 148 58.61 -9.94 10.71
N ALA A 149 59.88 -9.63 10.96
CA ALA A 149 60.49 -8.29 10.97
C ALA A 149 60.27 -7.55 9.62
N VAL A 150 60.40 -6.23 9.47
CA VAL A 150 61.61 -5.39 9.68
C VAL A 150 61.22 -3.92 9.84
N ALA A 151 61.96 -3.21 10.68
CA ALA A 151 61.84 -1.78 10.95
C ALA A 151 62.73 -0.93 10.02
N GLN A 152 62.18 0.24 9.65
CA GLN A 152 62.79 1.57 9.74
C GLN A 152 63.93 2.07 8.83
N LEU A 153 63.75 3.36 8.48
CA LEU A 153 64.71 4.41 8.05
C LEU A 153 64.96 4.45 6.53
N GLY A 154 64.90 5.60 5.84
CA GLY A 154 64.90 6.99 6.30
C GLY A 154 66.03 7.76 5.63
N ALA A 155 65.65 8.57 4.63
CA ALA A 155 66.32 9.78 4.11
C ALA A 155 67.53 9.68 3.15
N ALA A 156 67.39 10.51 2.11
CA ALA A 156 68.39 11.34 1.40
C ALA A 156 69.16 10.74 0.21
N ASP A 157 68.80 11.28 -0.96
CA ASP A 157 69.61 11.65 -2.13
C ASP A 157 71.06 11.14 -2.22
N LEU A 158 71.38 10.50 -3.36
CA LEU A 158 72.23 11.08 -4.43
C LEU A 158 72.47 10.07 -5.58
N LEU A 159 72.02 10.47 -6.77
CA LEU A 159 72.60 10.31 -8.11
C LEU A 159 73.16 8.94 -8.58
N GLN A 160 72.55 8.46 -9.69
CA GLN A 160 73.19 8.21 -10.99
C GLN A 160 72.91 6.81 -11.57
N SER A 161 71.96 6.72 -12.50
CA SER A 161 72.13 6.16 -13.86
C SER A 161 70.77 5.85 -14.50
N ALA A 162 70.50 6.48 -15.65
CA ALA A 162 69.50 6.03 -16.62
C ALA A 162 70.17 4.97 -17.53
N PRO A 163 69.42 4.09 -18.24
CA PRO A 163 68.47 4.52 -19.26
C PRO A 163 67.11 3.80 -19.25
N ALA A 164 66.19 4.41 -20.00
CA ALA A 164 64.77 4.12 -20.11
C ALA A 164 64.43 2.79 -20.80
N SER A 165 63.34 2.14 -20.35
CA SER A 165 62.44 1.37 -21.22
C SER A 165 61.07 1.16 -20.54
N ALA A 166 60.06 1.70 -21.22
CA ALA A 166 58.62 1.39 -21.20
C ALA A 166 58.03 0.65 -19.98
N VAL A 167 57.42 1.42 -19.07
CA VAL A 167 56.39 0.89 -18.16
C VAL A 167 55.11 0.69 -18.97
N GLY A 168 54.71 -0.57 -19.13
CA GLY A 168 53.38 -0.94 -19.61
C GLY A 168 52.32 -0.38 -18.66
N LYS A 169 51.33 0.31 -19.23
CA LYS A 169 50.16 0.74 -18.48
C LYS A 169 49.42 -0.52 -18.02
N PHE A 170 49.37 -0.73 -16.71
CA PHE A 170 48.38 -1.62 -16.11
C PHE A 170 47.02 -0.96 -16.31
N ASP A 171 46.18 -1.60 -17.11
CA ASP A 171 44.79 -1.24 -17.33
C ASP A 171 44.04 -1.62 -16.04
N ILE A 172 43.81 -0.64 -15.17
CA ILE A 172 42.92 -0.81 -14.03
C ILE A 172 41.53 -0.85 -14.66
N GLN A 173 40.99 -2.06 -14.84
CA GLN A 173 39.57 -2.22 -15.11
C GLN A 173 38.83 -1.51 -13.98
N HIS A 174 38.27 -0.35 -14.29
CA HIS A 174 37.27 0.28 -13.45
C HIS A 174 36.11 -0.70 -13.36
N GLU A 175 36.10 -1.47 -12.27
CA GLU A 175 34.91 -2.15 -11.80
C GLU A 175 33.86 -1.06 -11.62
N THR A 176 32.99 -0.99 -12.61
CA THR A 176 31.88 -0.04 -12.64
C THR A 176 30.99 -0.49 -11.51
N VAL A 177 31.07 0.21 -10.37
CA VAL A 177 30.07 0.10 -9.32
C VAL A 177 28.73 0.33 -10.03
N PRO A 178 27.83 -0.67 -10.08
CA PRO A 178 26.54 -0.46 -10.71
C PRO A 178 25.90 0.74 -10.03
N ALA A 179 25.41 1.68 -10.84
CA ALA A 179 24.62 2.78 -10.31
C ALA A 179 23.50 2.16 -9.44
N PRO A 180 23.19 2.73 -8.26
CA PRO A 180 22.07 2.24 -7.48
C PRO A 180 20.85 2.18 -8.39
N GLU A 181 20.20 1.02 -8.46
CA GLU A 181 18.96 0.89 -9.23
C GLU A 181 18.03 2.01 -8.79
N GLN A 182 17.51 2.77 -9.77
CA GLN A 182 16.56 3.82 -9.46
C GLN A 182 15.32 3.14 -8.90
N ASN A 183 14.97 3.47 -7.66
CA ASN A 183 13.73 3.01 -7.05
C ASN A 183 12.56 3.54 -7.89
N THR A 184 11.80 2.64 -8.51
CA THR A 184 10.62 2.95 -9.35
C THR A 184 9.30 2.58 -8.67
N GLU A 185 9.33 2.24 -7.38
CA GLU A 185 8.17 1.83 -6.60
C GLU A 185 7.10 2.93 -6.64
N THR A 186 5.87 2.53 -6.95
CA THR A 186 4.72 3.44 -7.02
C THR A 186 3.70 3.03 -5.96
N PHE A 187 3.25 3.99 -5.17
CA PHE A 187 2.32 3.75 -4.06
C PHE A 187 0.96 4.41 -4.37
N ALA A 188 -0.12 3.65 -4.24
CA ALA A 188 -1.47 4.22 -4.25
C ALA A 188 -1.69 4.97 -2.92
N ASN A 189 -1.70 6.30 -2.95
CA ASN A 189 -1.93 7.11 -1.76
C ASN A 189 -2.94 8.21 -1.97
N ALA A 190 -3.58 8.56 -0.86
CA ALA A 190 -4.38 9.76 -0.70
C ALA A 190 -3.81 10.61 0.45
N ASP A 191 -4.11 11.91 0.41
CA ASP A 191 -3.75 12.83 1.48
C ASP A 191 -4.33 12.34 2.81
N SER A 192 -3.56 12.48 3.89
CA SER A 192 -3.99 12.07 5.24
C SER A 192 -5.37 12.62 5.58
N ASN A 193 -6.21 11.77 6.18
CA ASN A 193 -7.56 12.15 6.59
C ASN A 193 -7.53 13.41 7.46
N SER A 194 -8.25 14.44 7.00
CA SER A 194 -8.36 15.70 7.71
C SER A 194 -9.29 15.58 8.91
N LEU A 195 -9.08 16.45 9.89
CA LEU A 195 -10.00 16.60 11.01
C LEU A 195 -11.36 17.10 10.51
N LYS A 196 -12.42 16.38 10.87
CA LYS A 196 -13.81 16.67 10.51
C LYS A 196 -14.54 17.31 11.69
N ILE A 197 -15.41 18.27 11.39
CA ILE A 197 -16.30 18.89 12.37
C ILE A 197 -17.61 18.09 12.36
N THR A 198 -18.00 17.54 13.51
CA THR A 198 -19.14 16.60 13.59
C THR A 198 -20.47 17.23 13.19
N THR A 199 -20.65 18.54 13.44
CA THR A 199 -21.87 19.25 13.05
C THR A 199 -22.07 19.34 11.54
N ASP A 200 -20.97 19.33 10.79
CA ASP A 200 -20.96 19.52 9.34
C ASP A 200 -20.97 18.16 8.64
N GLU A 201 -20.12 17.26 9.10
CA GLU A 201 -19.95 15.91 8.56
C GLU A 201 -19.94 14.89 9.73
N PRO A 202 -21.09 14.42 10.25
CA PRO A 202 -21.12 13.52 11.42
C PRO A 202 -20.79 12.06 11.10
N VAL A 203 -20.70 11.69 9.82
CA VAL A 203 -20.65 10.29 9.38
C VAL A 203 -19.37 10.01 8.62
N SER A 204 -18.65 8.97 9.05
CA SER A 204 -17.53 8.36 8.36
C SER A 204 -17.96 7.03 7.75
N THR A 205 -17.67 6.78 6.47
CA THR A 205 -17.95 5.50 5.79
C THR A 205 -16.69 5.03 5.07
N PHE A 206 -16.32 3.76 5.24
CA PHE A 206 -15.13 3.19 4.62
C PHE A 206 -15.30 1.69 4.35
N SER A 207 -14.52 1.17 3.42
CA SER A 207 -14.44 -0.26 3.11
C SER A 207 -13.51 -0.98 4.07
N ILE A 208 -13.79 -2.23 4.39
CA ILE A 208 -12.93 -3.00 5.32
C ILE A 208 -11.69 -3.59 4.65
N ASP A 209 -11.59 -3.49 3.33
CA ASP A 209 -10.47 -3.99 2.53
C ASP A 209 -9.15 -3.33 2.94
N VAL A 210 -8.34 -4.06 3.71
CA VAL A 210 -7.03 -3.61 4.19
C VAL A 210 -5.97 -4.64 3.79
N ASP A 211 -5.06 -4.21 2.93
CA ASP A 211 -3.84 -4.94 2.60
C ASP A 211 -2.80 -4.81 3.74
N THR A 212 -1.75 -5.63 3.73
CA THR A 212 -0.68 -5.53 4.74
C THR A 212 0.71 -5.28 4.11
N ALA A 213 0.74 -4.96 2.82
CA ALA A 213 1.97 -4.80 2.05
C ALA A 213 2.83 -3.63 2.54
N SER A 214 2.22 -2.53 2.97
CA SER A 214 2.90 -1.34 3.49
C SER A 214 3.86 -1.67 4.63
N TYR A 215 3.47 -2.54 5.56
CA TYR A 215 4.33 -2.89 6.70
C TYR A 215 5.61 -3.60 6.25
N ALA A 216 5.52 -4.52 5.30
CA ALA A 216 6.70 -5.20 4.75
C ALA A 216 7.63 -4.23 4.01
N ILE A 217 7.08 -3.23 3.30
CA ILE A 217 7.87 -2.17 2.66
C ILE A 217 8.58 -1.30 3.72
N VAL A 218 7.89 -0.92 4.79
CA VAL A 218 8.45 -0.16 5.92
C VAL A 218 9.56 -0.97 6.59
N ARG A 219 9.29 -2.22 6.96
CA ARG A 219 10.27 -3.14 7.55
C ARG A 219 11.51 -3.24 6.69
N SER A 220 11.33 -3.56 5.41
CA SER A 220 12.45 -3.74 4.49
C SER A 220 13.27 -2.45 4.35
N SER A 221 12.64 -1.28 4.30
CA SER A 221 13.34 0.02 4.21
C SER A 221 14.23 0.25 5.42
N LEU A 222 13.65 0.11 6.60
CA LEU A 222 14.35 0.28 7.86
C LEU A 222 15.50 -0.72 7.99
N MET A 223 15.26 -2.01 7.70
CA MET A 223 16.28 -3.06 7.75
C MET A 223 17.43 -2.85 6.76
N ASN A 224 17.21 -2.10 5.68
CA ASN A 224 18.26 -1.69 4.74
C ASN A 224 18.92 -0.35 5.12
N GLY A 225 18.60 0.20 6.29
CA GLY A 225 19.28 1.37 6.86
C GLY A 225 18.81 2.71 6.32
N TYR A 226 17.57 2.82 5.84
CA TYR A 226 16.99 4.11 5.44
C TYR A 226 15.51 4.23 5.81
N LEU A 227 15.05 5.46 6.02
CA LEU A 227 13.63 5.73 6.28
C LEU A 227 12.80 5.44 5.03
N PRO A 228 11.63 4.79 5.17
CA PRO A 228 10.72 4.60 4.06
C PRO A 228 10.22 5.96 3.53
N PRO A 229 9.86 6.06 2.24
CA PRO A 229 9.07 7.18 1.77
C PRO A 229 7.82 7.35 2.63
N LYS A 230 7.40 8.59 2.92
CA LYS A 230 6.19 8.85 3.74
C LYS A 230 4.96 8.14 3.19
N ASP A 231 4.87 8.11 1.87
CA ASP A 231 3.82 7.49 1.08
C ASP A 231 3.83 5.95 1.15
N ALA A 232 4.94 5.33 1.59
CA ALA A 232 4.99 3.89 1.78
C ALA A 232 4.38 3.43 3.12
N ALA A 233 4.13 4.35 4.05
CA ALA A 233 3.59 4.04 5.38
C ALA A 233 2.08 4.32 5.45
N ARG A 234 1.26 3.29 5.19
CA ARG A 234 -0.20 3.32 5.32
C ARG A 234 -0.58 2.81 6.70
N VAL A 235 -1.14 3.70 7.52
CA VAL A 235 -1.27 3.46 8.97
C VAL A 235 -2.24 2.31 9.25
N GLU A 236 -3.32 2.22 8.49
CA GLU A 236 -4.29 1.13 8.55
C GLU A 236 -3.67 -0.22 8.22
N GLU A 237 -2.82 -0.31 7.19
CA GLU A 237 -2.16 -1.55 6.80
C GLU A 237 -1.13 -1.98 7.85
N MET A 238 -0.41 -1.00 8.43
CA MET A 238 0.52 -1.26 9.52
C MET A 238 -0.20 -1.77 10.77
N VAL A 239 -1.32 -1.15 11.15
CA VAL A 239 -2.12 -1.58 12.31
C VAL A 239 -2.69 -2.98 12.07
N ASN A 240 -3.24 -3.25 10.89
CA ASN A 240 -3.85 -4.54 10.53
C ASN A 240 -2.84 -5.62 10.14
N TYR A 241 -1.55 -5.30 10.10
CA TYR A 241 -0.51 -6.30 9.90
C TYR A 241 -0.46 -7.30 11.07
N PHE A 242 -0.78 -6.90 12.30
CA PHE A 242 -0.59 -7.74 13.48
C PHE A 242 -1.82 -8.58 13.82
N PRO A 243 -1.63 -9.82 14.31
CA PRO A 243 -2.73 -10.57 14.90
C PRO A 243 -3.18 -9.91 16.21
N TYR A 244 -4.49 -9.81 16.40
CA TYR A 244 -5.12 -9.35 17.63
C TYR A 244 -6.11 -10.40 18.12
N SER A 245 -6.18 -10.63 19.42
CA SER A 245 -7.03 -11.64 20.05
C SER A 245 -8.39 -11.06 20.42
N TYR A 246 -9.08 -10.50 19.44
CA TYR A 246 -10.45 -10.05 19.65
C TYR A 246 -11.37 -11.26 19.88
N PRO A 247 -12.39 -11.15 20.74
CA PRO A 247 -13.34 -12.23 20.94
C PRO A 247 -14.02 -12.64 19.63
N ALA A 248 -14.04 -13.93 19.33
CA ALA A 248 -14.79 -14.48 18.20
C ALA A 248 -16.32 -14.34 18.43
N PRO A 249 -17.11 -14.33 17.36
CA PRO A 249 -18.57 -14.45 17.47
C PRO A 249 -18.96 -15.82 18.07
N ASP A 250 -19.82 -15.78 19.09
CA ASP A 250 -20.28 -16.96 19.83
C ASP A 250 -21.60 -17.54 19.26
N GLY A 251 -22.13 -16.95 18.18
CA GLY A 251 -23.47 -17.21 17.64
C GLY A 251 -23.50 -17.49 16.13
N VAL A 252 -24.65 -17.23 15.50
CA VAL A 252 -24.87 -17.42 14.05
C VAL A 252 -24.27 -16.27 13.23
N GLU A 253 -23.99 -15.13 13.86
CA GLU A 253 -23.45 -13.96 13.18
C GLU A 253 -22.00 -14.22 12.72
N PRO A 254 -21.64 -13.82 11.49
CA PRO A 254 -20.31 -14.07 10.94
C PRO A 254 -19.20 -13.21 11.58
N PHE A 255 -19.57 -12.16 12.33
CA PHE A 255 -18.65 -11.19 12.89
C PHE A 255 -18.98 -10.83 14.33
N ARG A 256 -17.95 -10.39 15.06
CA ARG A 256 -18.11 -9.71 16.36
C ARG A 256 -17.26 -8.46 16.39
N SER A 257 -17.89 -7.33 16.71
CA SER A 257 -17.21 -6.04 16.89
C SER A 257 -16.92 -5.76 18.37
N THR A 258 -15.68 -5.37 18.67
CA THR A 258 -15.18 -4.93 19.97
C THR A 258 -14.84 -3.45 19.89
N ILE A 259 -15.69 -2.61 20.51
CA ILE A 259 -15.50 -1.16 20.55
C ILE A 259 -14.92 -0.77 21.90
N THR A 260 -13.84 0.01 21.88
CA THR A 260 -13.19 0.53 23.10
C THR A 260 -12.95 2.03 22.96
N VAL A 261 -13.29 2.79 24.00
CA VAL A 261 -13.13 4.25 24.04
C VAL A 261 -12.16 4.63 25.15
N THR A 262 -11.05 5.25 24.81
CA THR A 262 -9.96 5.58 25.76
C THR A 262 -9.46 7.00 25.55
N PRO A 263 -8.82 7.64 26.54
CA PRO A 263 -7.98 8.80 26.25
C PRO A 263 -6.91 8.44 25.20
N THR A 264 -6.55 9.39 24.34
CA THR A 264 -5.44 9.20 23.40
C THR A 264 -4.09 9.28 24.14
N PRO A 265 -3.01 8.64 23.64
CA PRO A 265 -1.70 8.78 24.25
C PRO A 265 -0.92 10.04 23.82
N TRP A 266 -1.35 10.76 22.77
CA TRP A 266 -0.54 11.87 22.19
C TRP A 266 -1.14 13.29 22.33
N ASN A 267 -2.46 13.45 22.39
CA ASN A 267 -3.12 14.75 22.56
C ASN A 267 -4.03 14.78 23.80
N GLU A 268 -3.65 15.49 24.85
CA GLU A 268 -4.53 15.70 26.01
C GLU A 268 -5.89 16.29 25.58
N GLY A 269 -6.97 15.86 26.25
CA GLY A 269 -8.32 16.33 25.94
C GLY A 269 -8.98 15.67 24.72
N THR A 270 -8.34 14.71 24.06
CA THR A 270 -8.96 13.89 23.00
C THR A 270 -9.03 12.41 23.40
N GLN A 271 -9.85 11.64 22.69
CA GLN A 271 -10.11 10.23 22.94
C GLN A 271 -9.88 9.42 21.66
N LEU A 272 -9.57 8.12 21.81
CA LEU A 272 -9.58 7.14 20.75
C LEU A 272 -10.85 6.30 20.82
N VAL A 273 -11.51 6.15 19.68
CA VAL A 273 -12.55 5.14 19.47
C VAL A 273 -11.93 4.03 18.62
N HIS A 274 -11.61 2.92 19.26
CA HIS A 274 -11.07 1.73 18.64
C HIS A 274 -12.19 0.77 18.29
N VAL A 275 -12.24 0.32 17.04
CA VAL A 275 -13.17 -0.68 16.54
C VAL A 275 -12.36 -1.88 16.03
N GLY A 276 -12.38 -2.98 16.79
CA GLY A 276 -11.86 -4.27 16.34
C GLY A 276 -12.99 -5.17 15.86
N ILE A 277 -12.82 -5.85 14.73
CA ILE A 277 -13.80 -6.78 14.16
C ILE A 277 -13.12 -8.13 14.03
N GLN A 278 -13.79 -9.19 14.51
CA GLN A 278 -13.34 -10.57 14.41
C GLN A 278 -14.34 -11.38 13.60
N GLY A 279 -13.89 -11.99 12.51
CA GLY A 279 -14.64 -13.00 11.77
C GLY A 279 -14.70 -14.35 12.49
N VAL A 280 -15.72 -15.16 12.19
CA VAL A 280 -15.80 -16.56 12.63
C VAL A 280 -14.51 -17.32 12.28
N MET A 281 -14.05 -18.17 13.20
CA MET A 281 -12.92 -19.07 12.99
C MET A 281 -13.45 -20.50 12.75
N PRO A 282 -13.71 -20.91 11.48
CA PRO A 282 -14.09 -22.28 11.18
C PRO A 282 -12.95 -23.23 11.55
N GLN A 283 -13.29 -24.46 11.94
CA GLN A 283 -12.29 -25.51 12.10
C GLN A 283 -11.68 -25.84 10.73
N ILE A 284 -10.36 -25.95 10.67
CA ILE A 284 -9.61 -26.23 9.42
C ILE A 284 -10.10 -27.50 8.73
N GLU A 285 -10.64 -28.45 9.51
CA GLU A 285 -11.08 -29.78 9.06
C GLU A 285 -12.36 -29.75 8.21
N ASP A 286 -13.16 -28.68 8.26
CA ASP A 286 -14.43 -28.56 7.51
C ASP A 286 -14.28 -27.79 6.19
N ARG A 287 -13.04 -27.46 5.77
CA ARG A 287 -12.81 -26.64 4.57
C ARG A 287 -12.95 -27.45 3.27
N PRO A 288 -13.52 -26.86 2.20
CA PRO A 288 -13.49 -27.45 0.87
C PRO A 288 -12.08 -27.74 0.33
N PRO A 289 -11.92 -28.73 -0.58
CA PRO A 289 -10.68 -28.94 -1.31
C PRO A 289 -10.27 -27.71 -2.12
N LEU A 290 -8.96 -27.47 -2.19
CA LEU A 290 -8.36 -26.34 -2.90
C LEU A 290 -7.75 -26.76 -4.23
N ASN A 291 -7.97 -25.95 -5.26
CA ASN A 291 -7.29 -26.03 -6.54
C ASN A 291 -6.40 -24.80 -6.71
N LEU A 292 -5.10 -24.98 -6.51
CA LEU A 292 -4.12 -23.89 -6.51
C LEU A 292 -3.28 -23.91 -7.77
N VAL A 293 -3.38 -22.84 -8.57
CA VAL A 293 -2.51 -22.61 -9.72
C VAL A 293 -1.47 -21.55 -9.36
N PHE A 294 -0.23 -21.97 -9.16
CA PHE A 294 0.88 -21.05 -8.97
C PHE A 294 1.34 -20.51 -10.30
N LEU A 295 1.14 -19.22 -10.52
CA LEU A 295 1.67 -18.48 -11.65
C LEU A 295 2.96 -17.79 -11.22
N ILE A 296 4.10 -18.37 -11.57
CA ILE A 296 5.42 -17.97 -11.06
C ILE A 296 6.18 -17.20 -12.14
N ASP A 297 6.63 -16.00 -11.78
CA ASP A 297 7.62 -15.26 -12.53
C ASP A 297 8.98 -15.95 -12.45
N THR A 298 9.54 -16.29 -13.60
CA THR A 298 10.89 -16.84 -13.70
C THR A 298 11.77 -15.96 -14.57
N SER A 299 11.48 -14.66 -14.68
CA SER A 299 12.33 -13.70 -15.39
C SER A 299 13.71 -13.55 -14.74
N GLY A 300 14.67 -12.95 -15.45
CA GLY A 300 16.03 -12.79 -14.96
C GLY A 300 16.15 -11.99 -13.65
N SER A 301 15.22 -11.06 -13.40
CA SER A 301 15.21 -10.24 -12.19
C SER A 301 14.85 -11.03 -10.92
N MET A 302 14.23 -12.21 -11.07
CA MET A 302 13.89 -13.12 -9.97
C MET A 302 15.08 -13.90 -9.39
N GLN A 303 16.31 -13.68 -9.89
CA GLN A 303 17.50 -14.45 -9.52
C GLN A 303 17.99 -14.21 -8.07
N ASP A 304 17.70 -13.05 -7.49
CA ASP A 304 18.19 -12.66 -6.17
C ASP A 304 17.69 -13.57 -5.05
N ALA A 305 18.46 -13.68 -3.96
CA ALA A 305 18.17 -14.59 -2.86
C ALA A 305 16.81 -14.34 -2.17
N ASN A 306 16.33 -13.11 -2.17
CA ASN A 306 15.04 -12.69 -1.61
C ASN A 306 13.88 -12.77 -2.63
N LYS A 307 14.10 -13.37 -3.82
CA LYS A 307 13.10 -13.52 -4.89
C LYS A 307 12.74 -14.99 -5.15
N LEU A 308 13.05 -15.57 -6.31
CA LEU A 308 12.72 -16.98 -6.62
C LEU A 308 13.23 -17.98 -5.57
N PRO A 309 14.46 -17.87 -5.01
CA PRO A 309 14.90 -18.73 -3.92
C PRO A 309 14.06 -18.60 -2.65
N LEU A 310 13.60 -17.40 -2.30
CA LEU A 310 12.67 -17.18 -1.18
C LEU A 310 11.27 -17.71 -1.50
N LEU A 311 10.77 -17.51 -2.72
CA LEU A 311 9.51 -18.06 -3.20
C LEU A 311 9.49 -19.59 -3.08
N LYS A 312 10.54 -20.28 -3.53
CA LYS A 312 10.66 -21.74 -3.38
C LYS A 312 10.58 -22.17 -1.92
N GLN A 313 11.21 -21.44 -1.00
CA GLN A 313 11.14 -21.72 0.43
C GLN A 313 9.74 -21.45 1.00
N SER A 314 9.11 -20.36 0.56
CA SER A 314 7.77 -19.95 0.96
C SER A 314 6.72 -21.00 0.57
N PHE A 315 6.80 -21.53 -0.65
CA PHE A 315 5.86 -22.57 -1.11
C PHE A 315 6.11 -23.92 -0.44
N ARG A 316 7.34 -24.20 0.03
CA ARG A 316 7.60 -25.39 0.86
C ARG A 316 6.84 -25.31 2.20
N LEU A 317 6.75 -24.12 2.79
CA LEU A 317 5.95 -23.90 4.00
C LEU A 317 4.46 -24.10 3.68
N MET A 318 3.95 -23.46 2.63
CA MET A 318 2.53 -23.60 2.26
C MET A 318 2.11 -25.07 2.01
N LEU A 319 2.98 -25.89 1.38
CA LEU A 319 2.70 -27.31 1.11
C LEU A 319 2.57 -28.17 2.37
N SER A 320 3.02 -27.72 3.56
CA SER A 320 2.74 -28.45 4.81
C SER A 320 1.30 -28.29 5.26
N GLU A 321 0.64 -27.20 4.89
CA GLU A 321 -0.72 -26.82 5.33
C GLU A 321 -1.83 -27.33 4.39
N LEU A 322 -1.45 -27.81 3.21
CA LEU A 322 -2.41 -28.39 2.27
C LEU A 322 -2.87 -29.78 2.71
N SER A 323 -4.18 -30.01 2.58
CA SER A 323 -4.81 -31.32 2.75
C SER A 323 -4.37 -32.24 1.61
N PRO A 324 -4.28 -33.57 1.83
CA PRO A 324 -3.87 -34.52 0.79
C PRO A 324 -4.70 -34.45 -0.50
N GLU A 325 -5.97 -34.04 -0.40
CA GLU A 325 -6.94 -33.91 -1.49
C GLU A 325 -6.79 -32.62 -2.30
N ASP A 326 -6.10 -31.60 -1.77
CA ASP A 326 -5.86 -30.35 -2.50
C ASP A 326 -5.03 -30.62 -3.76
N GLN A 327 -5.19 -29.80 -4.81
CA GLN A 327 -4.41 -29.90 -6.03
C GLN A 327 -3.54 -28.67 -6.26
N VAL A 328 -2.36 -28.92 -6.82
CA VAL A 328 -1.38 -27.90 -7.18
C VAL A 328 -1.01 -28.04 -8.66
N SER A 329 -1.01 -26.92 -9.39
CA SER A 329 -0.38 -26.79 -10.70
C SER A 329 0.58 -25.60 -10.71
N ILE A 330 1.65 -25.70 -11.51
CA ILE A 330 2.64 -24.63 -11.66
C ILE A 330 2.69 -24.21 -13.11
N VAL A 331 2.40 -22.94 -13.35
CA VAL A 331 2.58 -22.23 -14.61
C VAL A 331 3.68 -21.20 -14.40
N THR A 332 4.66 -21.16 -15.28
CA THR A 332 5.69 -20.13 -15.25
C THR A 332 5.52 -19.16 -16.41
N TYR A 333 6.01 -17.95 -16.21
CA TYR A 333 6.18 -17.00 -17.29
C TYR A 333 7.55 -16.35 -17.22
N ALA A 334 8.16 -16.25 -18.40
CA ALA A 334 9.31 -15.42 -18.69
C ALA A 334 9.20 -15.03 -20.18
N GLY A 335 10.19 -15.36 -21.01
CA GLY A 335 10.13 -15.10 -22.47
C GLY A 335 8.96 -15.81 -23.16
N SER A 336 8.41 -16.86 -22.53
CA SER A 336 7.18 -17.56 -22.91
C SER A 336 6.46 -18.07 -21.65
N ALA A 337 5.15 -18.29 -21.76
CA ALA A 337 4.38 -18.99 -20.73
C ALA A 337 4.48 -20.51 -20.92
N GLY A 338 4.53 -21.27 -19.83
CA GLY A 338 4.57 -22.73 -19.87
C GLY A 338 4.07 -23.39 -18.59
N GLN A 339 3.35 -24.50 -18.72
CA GLN A 339 2.99 -25.33 -17.58
C GLN A 339 4.15 -26.25 -17.22
N VAL A 340 4.71 -26.07 -16.02
CA VAL A 340 5.84 -26.86 -15.50
C VAL A 340 5.35 -28.08 -14.71
N LEU A 341 4.21 -27.95 -14.04
CA LEU A 341 3.58 -29.02 -13.29
C LEU A 341 2.08 -29.09 -13.66
N PRO A 342 1.59 -30.21 -14.24
CA PRO A 342 0.15 -30.42 -14.43
C PRO A 342 -0.58 -30.51 -13.07
N PRO A 343 -1.92 -30.42 -13.03
CA PRO A 343 -2.67 -30.62 -11.79
C PRO A 343 -2.23 -31.90 -11.07
N THR A 344 -1.70 -31.74 -9.86
CA THR A 344 -1.06 -32.79 -9.08
C THR A 344 -1.57 -32.70 -7.64
N ALA A 345 -1.98 -33.82 -7.05
CA ALA A 345 -2.47 -33.84 -5.68
C ALA A 345 -1.37 -33.42 -4.68
N ALA A 346 -1.73 -32.68 -3.64
CA ALA A 346 -0.83 -32.24 -2.58
C ALA A 346 -0.26 -33.43 -1.79
N ALA A 347 -0.90 -34.60 -1.83
CA ALA A 347 -0.32 -35.86 -1.35
C ALA A 347 1.00 -36.23 -2.07
N GLU A 348 1.17 -35.84 -3.33
CA GLU A 348 2.38 -36.07 -4.14
C GLU A 348 3.46 -35.02 -3.89
N LYS A 349 3.72 -34.69 -2.61
CA LYS A 349 4.63 -33.60 -2.19
C LYS A 349 5.98 -33.63 -2.90
N MET A 350 6.59 -34.82 -3.06
CA MET A 350 7.89 -34.94 -3.72
C MET A 350 7.87 -34.55 -5.20
N THR A 351 6.77 -34.82 -5.91
CA THR A 351 6.58 -34.42 -7.31
C THR A 351 6.53 -32.90 -7.42
N ILE A 352 5.73 -32.26 -6.55
CA ILE A 352 5.56 -30.80 -6.52
C ILE A 352 6.88 -30.11 -6.16
N LEU A 353 7.56 -30.58 -5.11
CA LEU A 353 8.85 -30.04 -4.67
C LEU A 353 9.93 -30.18 -5.74
N SER A 354 9.96 -31.31 -6.46
CA SER A 354 10.90 -31.53 -7.56
C SER A 354 10.63 -30.58 -8.73
N ALA A 355 9.38 -30.23 -9.00
CA ALA A 355 9.05 -29.25 -10.03
C ALA A 355 9.47 -27.83 -9.63
N LEU A 356 9.23 -27.43 -8.37
CA LEU A 356 9.69 -26.15 -7.82
C LEU A 356 11.22 -26.02 -7.86
N ASP A 357 11.95 -27.09 -7.52
CA ASP A 357 13.42 -27.05 -7.49
C ASP A 357 14.04 -26.81 -8.86
N ARG A 358 13.40 -27.27 -9.93
CA ARG A 358 13.85 -27.11 -11.32
C ARG A 358 13.61 -25.71 -11.89
N LEU A 359 12.90 -24.83 -11.19
CA LEU A 359 12.66 -23.47 -11.68
C LEU A 359 13.97 -22.68 -11.67
N GLU A 360 14.28 -22.01 -12.76
CA GLU A 360 15.45 -21.14 -12.90
C GLU A 360 15.04 -19.79 -13.44
N ALA A 361 15.64 -18.72 -12.92
CA ALA A 361 15.41 -17.36 -13.36
C ALA A 361 16.13 -17.12 -14.70
N GLY A 362 15.42 -16.57 -15.70
CA GLY A 362 15.98 -16.20 -16.99
C GLY A 362 14.94 -15.75 -18.02
N GLY A 363 15.36 -14.86 -18.93
CA GLY A 363 14.52 -14.34 -20.01
C GLY A 363 13.79 -13.03 -19.67
N SER A 364 13.05 -12.50 -20.66
CA SER A 364 12.16 -11.34 -20.51
C SER A 364 10.84 -11.74 -19.84
N THR A 365 9.87 -10.84 -19.72
CA THR A 365 8.60 -11.11 -19.03
C THR A 365 7.41 -11.11 -19.99
N ALA A 366 6.60 -12.17 -19.99
CA ALA A 366 5.37 -12.31 -20.78
C ALA A 366 4.14 -12.58 -19.90
N GLY A 367 3.89 -11.68 -18.93
CA GLY A 367 2.92 -11.88 -17.86
C GLY A 367 1.50 -12.18 -18.34
N GLN A 368 1.05 -11.61 -19.46
CA GLN A 368 -0.32 -11.80 -19.95
C GLN A 368 -0.58 -13.21 -20.45
N ALA A 369 0.34 -13.77 -21.22
CA ALA A 369 0.22 -15.15 -21.68
C ALA A 369 0.27 -16.11 -20.48
N GLY A 370 1.10 -15.81 -19.49
CA GLY A 370 1.16 -16.55 -18.23
C GLY A 370 -0.17 -16.54 -17.49
N LEU A 371 -0.77 -15.36 -17.31
CA LEU A 371 -2.05 -15.21 -16.63
C LEU A 371 -3.19 -15.93 -17.35
N GLN A 372 -3.28 -15.79 -18.67
CA GLN A 372 -4.30 -16.50 -19.45
C GLN A 372 -4.13 -18.03 -19.36
N GLN A 373 -2.90 -18.52 -19.44
CA GLN A 373 -2.60 -19.95 -19.29
C GLN A 373 -2.94 -20.45 -17.89
N ALA A 374 -2.64 -19.68 -16.84
CA ALA A 374 -2.98 -20.03 -15.46
C ALA A 374 -4.49 -20.16 -15.26
N TYR A 375 -5.27 -19.20 -15.76
CA TYR A 375 -6.73 -19.30 -15.70
C TYR A 375 -7.28 -20.47 -16.52
N GLN A 376 -6.70 -20.78 -17.68
CA GLN A 376 -7.10 -21.95 -18.46
C GLN A 376 -6.86 -23.26 -17.70
N VAL A 377 -5.73 -23.36 -16.98
CA VAL A 377 -5.43 -24.51 -16.13
C VAL A 377 -6.39 -24.57 -14.95
N ALA A 378 -6.65 -23.43 -14.30
CA ALA A 378 -7.57 -23.31 -13.18
C ALA A 378 -8.99 -23.78 -13.56
N GLU A 379 -9.50 -23.34 -14.72
CA GLU A 379 -10.80 -23.79 -15.25
C GLU A 379 -10.85 -25.30 -15.51
N GLY A 380 -9.73 -25.91 -15.88
CA GLY A 380 -9.64 -27.36 -16.06
C GLY A 380 -9.55 -28.15 -14.75
N MET A 381 -9.18 -27.48 -13.64
CA MET A 381 -9.13 -28.07 -12.29
C MET A 381 -10.45 -27.91 -11.53
N ALA A 382 -11.23 -26.86 -11.85
CA ALA A 382 -12.42 -26.50 -11.11
C ALA A 382 -13.47 -27.64 -11.10
N ALA A 383 -13.97 -27.95 -9.91
CA ALA A 383 -15.12 -28.83 -9.70
C ALA A 383 -16.11 -28.22 -8.70
N ASP A 384 -17.37 -28.68 -8.75
CA ASP A 384 -18.44 -28.18 -7.89
C ASP A 384 -18.10 -28.38 -6.41
N GLY A 385 -18.16 -27.28 -5.65
CA GLY A 385 -17.86 -27.29 -4.22
C GLY A 385 -16.37 -27.18 -3.88
N GLU A 386 -15.48 -27.06 -4.87
CA GLU A 386 -14.05 -26.80 -4.64
C GLU A 386 -13.71 -25.33 -4.85
N VAL A 387 -12.69 -24.83 -4.13
CA VAL A 387 -12.24 -23.44 -4.28
C VAL A 387 -11.03 -23.41 -5.20
N THR A 388 -11.16 -22.68 -6.32
CA THR A 388 -10.08 -22.54 -7.30
C THR A 388 -9.45 -21.15 -7.21
N ARG A 389 -8.12 -21.10 -7.07
CA ARG A 389 -7.38 -19.84 -6.94
C ARG A 389 -6.07 -19.86 -7.71
N VAL A 390 -5.82 -18.79 -8.43
CA VAL A 390 -4.52 -18.46 -9.02
C VAL A 390 -3.72 -17.66 -8.00
N ILE A 391 -2.49 -18.07 -7.74
CA ILE A 391 -1.53 -17.34 -6.90
C ILE A 391 -0.41 -16.84 -7.81
N LEU A 392 -0.42 -15.53 -8.07
CA LEU A 392 0.57 -14.87 -8.90
C LEU A 392 1.75 -14.45 -8.04
N ALA A 393 2.94 -14.97 -8.34
CA ALA A 393 4.16 -14.69 -7.60
C ALA A 393 5.22 -14.03 -8.50
N THR A 394 5.59 -12.79 -8.20
CA THR A 394 6.45 -11.94 -9.05
C THR A 394 7.34 -11.02 -8.22
N ASP A 395 8.29 -10.32 -8.85
CA ASP A 395 9.05 -9.21 -8.27
C ASP A 395 8.55 -7.83 -8.69
N GLY A 396 7.36 -7.75 -9.30
CA GLY A 396 6.64 -6.50 -9.55
C GLY A 396 6.62 -6.02 -11.00
N ASP A 397 7.46 -6.59 -11.86
CA ASP A 397 7.46 -6.25 -13.28
C ASP A 397 6.35 -7.00 -14.03
N PHE A 398 5.13 -6.49 -13.86
CA PHE A 398 3.97 -6.90 -14.62
C PHE A 398 4.04 -6.35 -16.05
N ASN A 399 4.98 -6.84 -16.86
CA ASN A 399 4.96 -6.70 -18.32
C ASN A 399 3.84 -7.59 -18.93
N VAL A 400 2.63 -7.47 -18.39
CA VAL A 400 1.38 -7.98 -18.93
C VAL A 400 1.05 -7.11 -20.12
N GLY A 401 1.34 -7.58 -21.33
CA GLY A 401 1.15 -6.89 -22.62
C GLY A 401 -0.30 -6.49 -22.99
N LEU A 402 -1.20 -6.29 -22.02
CA LEU A 402 -2.43 -5.56 -22.23
C LEU A 402 -2.06 -4.08 -22.12
N SER A 403 -2.18 -3.36 -23.23
CA SER A 403 -1.94 -1.91 -23.31
C SER A 403 -2.90 -1.08 -22.45
N ASP A 404 -3.79 -1.74 -21.69
CA ASP A 404 -4.93 -1.20 -20.98
C ASP A 404 -5.12 -1.94 -19.64
N PRO A 405 -4.74 -1.33 -18.50
CA PRO A 405 -4.95 -1.86 -17.15
C PRO A 405 -6.42 -2.18 -16.85
N ASP A 406 -7.38 -1.45 -17.42
CA ASP A 406 -8.80 -1.68 -17.12
C ASP A 406 -9.32 -2.95 -17.79
N ALA A 407 -8.82 -3.28 -18.99
CA ALA A 407 -9.12 -4.56 -19.64
C ALA A 407 -8.64 -5.78 -18.84
N LEU A 408 -7.52 -5.63 -18.10
CA LEU A 408 -7.00 -6.66 -17.23
C LEU A 408 -7.86 -6.84 -15.98
N LYS A 409 -8.27 -5.73 -15.33
CA LYS A 409 -9.22 -5.75 -14.21
C LYS A 409 -10.54 -6.43 -14.60
N ASP A 410 -11.11 -6.03 -15.74
CA ASP A 410 -12.33 -6.62 -16.30
C ASP A 410 -12.19 -8.12 -16.57
N PHE A 411 -11.02 -8.56 -17.05
CA PHE A 411 -10.75 -9.97 -17.28
C PHE A 411 -10.74 -10.76 -15.97
N ILE A 412 -10.05 -10.25 -14.95
CA ILE A 412 -9.96 -10.88 -13.63
C ILE A 412 -11.32 -10.90 -12.94
N ALA A 413 -12.07 -9.81 -12.98
CA ALA A 413 -13.43 -9.73 -12.43
C ALA A 413 -14.36 -10.80 -13.04
N ARG A 414 -14.32 -10.98 -14.38
CA ARG A 414 -15.09 -12.05 -15.03
C ARG A 414 -14.66 -13.46 -14.59
N LYS A 415 -13.37 -13.68 -14.33
CA LYS A 415 -12.86 -14.99 -13.86
C LYS A 415 -13.27 -15.25 -12.41
N ARG A 416 -13.21 -14.22 -11.57
CA ARG A 416 -13.77 -14.24 -10.20
C ARG A 416 -15.25 -14.63 -10.23
N ASP A 417 -16.05 -13.99 -11.09
CA ASP A 417 -17.49 -14.29 -11.22
C ASP A 417 -17.75 -15.73 -11.71
N SER A 418 -16.77 -16.36 -12.38
CA SER A 418 -16.82 -17.79 -12.75
C SER A 418 -16.27 -18.75 -11.67
N GLY A 419 -15.91 -18.24 -10.48
CA GLY A 419 -15.46 -19.04 -9.34
C GLY A 419 -13.94 -19.27 -9.27
N THR A 420 -13.14 -18.54 -10.03
CA THR A 420 -11.66 -18.59 -9.94
C THR A 420 -11.10 -17.27 -9.41
N PHE A 421 -10.51 -17.33 -8.22
CA PHE A 421 -9.96 -16.15 -7.53
C PHE A 421 -8.49 -15.88 -7.88
N LEU A 422 -7.99 -14.69 -7.59
CA LEU A 422 -6.59 -14.31 -7.79
C LEU A 422 -6.02 -13.61 -6.55
N SER A 423 -4.92 -14.15 -6.02
CA SER A 423 -4.08 -13.48 -5.04
C SER A 423 -2.71 -13.16 -5.66
N VAL A 424 -2.05 -12.11 -5.17
CA VAL A 424 -0.78 -11.62 -5.71
C VAL A 424 0.27 -11.55 -4.60
N LEU A 425 1.42 -12.20 -4.81
CA LEU A 425 2.55 -12.25 -3.91
C LEU A 425 3.76 -11.59 -4.57
N GLY A 426 4.20 -10.46 -4.02
CA GLY A 426 5.43 -9.79 -4.42
C GLY A 426 6.64 -10.36 -3.66
N PHE A 427 7.77 -10.52 -4.34
CA PHE A 427 9.02 -10.98 -3.76
C PHE A 427 10.19 -10.05 -4.14
N GLY A 428 10.99 -9.62 -3.17
CA GLY A 428 12.11 -8.70 -3.39
C GLY A 428 11.69 -7.25 -3.73
N ARG A 429 12.63 -6.29 -3.71
CA ARG A 429 12.33 -4.85 -3.89
C ARG A 429 12.92 -4.27 -5.17
N GLY A 430 12.42 -3.10 -5.59
CA GLY A 430 13.07 -2.19 -6.54
C GLY A 430 12.17 -1.78 -7.71
N ASN A 431 11.21 -2.63 -8.07
CA ASN A 431 10.32 -2.48 -9.23
C ASN A 431 8.87 -2.90 -8.92
N LEU A 432 8.43 -2.89 -7.65
CA LEU A 432 7.05 -3.25 -7.35
C LEU A 432 6.10 -2.09 -7.69
N ASP A 433 5.14 -2.39 -8.56
CA ASP A 433 3.95 -1.56 -8.72
C ASP A 433 2.87 -2.04 -7.74
N ASP A 434 2.96 -1.55 -6.49
CA ASP A 434 2.04 -1.86 -5.40
C ASP A 434 0.59 -1.51 -5.79
N ALA A 435 0.38 -0.41 -6.51
CA ALA A 435 -0.94 -0.02 -7.00
C ALA A 435 -1.52 -1.05 -7.97
N THR A 436 -0.71 -1.56 -8.90
CA THR A 436 -1.15 -2.64 -9.81
C THR A 436 -1.39 -3.94 -9.04
N MET A 437 -0.51 -4.34 -8.13
CA MET A 437 -0.69 -5.56 -7.33
C MET A 437 -2.01 -5.54 -6.55
N GLN A 438 -2.27 -4.44 -5.82
CA GLN A 438 -3.51 -4.24 -5.07
C GLN A 438 -4.72 -4.29 -6.00
N ALA A 439 -4.67 -3.57 -7.13
CA ALA A 439 -5.77 -3.58 -8.09
C ALA A 439 -6.06 -4.99 -8.63
N LEU A 440 -5.05 -5.78 -8.96
CA LEU A 440 -5.24 -7.16 -9.46
C LEU A 440 -5.84 -8.07 -8.39
N ALA A 441 -5.34 -8.00 -7.16
CA ALA A 441 -5.82 -8.80 -6.04
C ALA A 441 -7.28 -8.46 -5.68
N GLN A 442 -7.61 -7.17 -5.57
CA GLN A 442 -8.97 -6.68 -5.31
C GLN A 442 -9.96 -7.15 -6.38
N ASN A 443 -9.63 -7.00 -7.67
CA ASN A 443 -10.50 -7.46 -8.75
C ASN A 443 -10.63 -8.99 -8.78
N GLY A 444 -9.65 -9.71 -8.23
CA GLY A 444 -9.59 -11.16 -8.14
C GLY A 444 -10.22 -11.76 -6.87
N ASN A 445 -10.70 -10.92 -5.95
CA ASN A 445 -11.10 -11.31 -4.61
C ASN A 445 -10.02 -12.16 -3.89
N GLY A 446 -8.80 -11.62 -3.89
CA GLY A 446 -7.68 -12.15 -3.16
C GLY A 446 -6.84 -11.03 -2.55
N GLN A 447 -5.77 -11.42 -1.89
CA GLN A 447 -4.90 -10.49 -1.16
C GLN A 447 -3.65 -10.15 -1.98
N ALA A 448 -3.19 -8.91 -1.84
CA ALA A 448 -1.84 -8.52 -2.22
C ALA A 448 -0.92 -8.57 -0.98
N ALA A 449 0.13 -9.41 -1.03
CA ALA A 449 1.11 -9.51 0.04
C ALA A 449 2.52 -9.38 -0.50
N TYR A 450 3.41 -8.81 0.30
CA TYR A 450 4.82 -8.64 -0.05
C TYR A 450 5.70 -9.46 0.89
N ILE A 451 6.42 -10.44 0.33
CA ILE A 451 7.24 -11.41 1.05
C ILE A 451 8.71 -11.03 0.90
N ASP A 452 9.27 -10.42 1.93
CA ASP A 452 10.68 -10.02 2.02
C ASP A 452 11.54 -10.98 2.87
N THR A 453 10.88 -11.80 3.70
CA THR A 453 11.53 -12.74 4.62
C THR A 453 10.75 -14.06 4.71
N LEU A 454 11.40 -15.11 5.21
CA LEU A 454 10.72 -16.40 5.46
C LEU A 454 9.67 -16.30 6.59
N VAL A 455 9.88 -15.40 7.54
CA VAL A 455 8.92 -15.12 8.63
C VAL A 455 7.65 -14.47 8.08
N GLU A 456 7.78 -13.57 7.10
CA GLU A 456 6.64 -13.03 6.36
C GLU A 456 5.93 -14.12 5.54
N ALA A 457 6.69 -14.99 4.87
CA ALA A 457 6.12 -16.10 4.12
C ALA A 457 5.31 -17.05 5.01
N GLN A 458 5.82 -17.37 6.20
CA GLN A 458 5.10 -18.15 7.21
C GLN A 458 3.78 -17.46 7.59
N LYS A 459 3.81 -16.17 7.88
CA LYS A 459 2.62 -15.40 8.24
C LYS A 459 1.55 -15.49 7.13
N VAL A 460 1.92 -15.13 5.91
CA VAL A 460 1.00 -14.99 4.77
C VAL A 460 0.50 -16.35 4.29
N LEU A 461 1.37 -17.35 4.18
CA LEU A 461 1.07 -18.62 3.52
C LEU A 461 0.73 -19.77 4.47
N VAL A 462 0.88 -19.58 5.78
CA VAL A 462 0.52 -20.59 6.79
C VAL A 462 -0.50 -20.00 7.75
N ASP A 463 -0.11 -18.96 8.49
CA ASP A 463 -0.94 -18.47 9.59
C ASP A 463 -2.23 -17.78 9.09
N GLN A 464 -2.15 -17.08 7.95
CA GLN A 464 -3.26 -16.37 7.32
C GLN A 464 -3.91 -17.12 6.15
N LEU A 465 -3.41 -18.31 5.81
CA LEU A 465 -3.84 -19.08 4.65
C LEU A 465 -5.35 -19.28 4.62
N THR A 466 -5.94 -19.74 5.73
CA THR A 466 -7.38 -20.00 5.81
C THR A 466 -8.22 -18.74 5.58
N GLY A 467 -7.82 -17.60 6.16
CA GLY A 467 -8.54 -16.34 5.96
C GLY A 467 -8.44 -15.83 4.53
N ALA A 468 -7.26 -15.88 3.93
CA ALA A 468 -7.06 -15.48 2.54
C ALA A 468 -7.81 -16.37 1.54
N LEU A 469 -8.12 -17.61 1.93
CA LEU A 469 -8.72 -18.59 1.03
C LEU A 469 -10.24 -18.66 1.08
N PHE A 470 -10.85 -18.40 2.24
CA PHE A 470 -12.29 -18.60 2.48
C PHE A 470 -12.97 -17.30 2.93
N PRO A 471 -13.60 -16.54 2.01
CA PRO A 471 -14.40 -15.40 2.39
C PRO A 471 -15.64 -15.85 3.17
N ILE A 472 -15.91 -15.21 4.29
CA ILE A 472 -17.10 -15.43 5.14
C ILE A 472 -18.14 -14.33 4.95
N ALA A 473 -17.74 -13.19 4.38
CA ALA A 473 -18.64 -12.20 3.85
C ALA A 473 -17.99 -11.38 2.74
N ASN A 474 -18.83 -10.88 1.86
CA ASN A 474 -18.46 -10.01 0.77
C ASN A 474 -18.99 -8.60 1.00
N ASP A 475 -18.39 -7.63 0.32
CA ASP A 475 -18.86 -6.25 0.27
C ASP A 475 -19.09 -5.63 1.67
N VAL A 476 -18.08 -5.71 2.51
CA VAL A 476 -18.17 -5.29 3.90
C VAL A 476 -17.85 -3.80 4.05
N LYS A 477 -18.87 -3.05 4.50
CA LYS A 477 -18.83 -1.61 4.68
C LYS A 477 -18.98 -1.26 6.15
N ILE A 478 -18.18 -0.33 6.63
CA ILE A 478 -18.30 0.22 7.98
C ILE A 478 -18.74 1.68 7.90
N GLN A 479 -19.67 2.04 8.77
CA GLN A 479 -20.10 3.42 8.97
C GLN A 479 -20.11 3.74 10.46
N VAL A 480 -19.51 4.87 10.83
CA VAL A 480 -19.57 5.42 12.18
C VAL A 480 -20.18 6.80 12.11
N GLU A 481 -21.24 7.01 12.88
CA GLU A 481 -21.94 8.28 13.01
C GLU A 481 -21.68 8.85 14.41
N PHE A 482 -21.01 9.99 14.52
CA PHE A 482 -20.71 10.61 15.80
C PHE A 482 -21.82 11.57 16.23
N ASN A 483 -22.12 11.57 17.52
CA ASN A 483 -23.13 12.47 18.09
C ASN A 483 -22.54 13.87 18.25
N PRO A 484 -23.02 14.90 17.52
CA PRO A 484 -22.47 16.24 17.58
C PRO A 484 -22.73 16.97 18.92
N SER A 485 -23.59 16.44 19.80
CA SER A 485 -23.74 16.95 21.17
C SER A 485 -22.61 16.50 22.10
N GLN A 486 -21.96 15.37 21.79
CA GLN A 486 -20.92 14.76 22.61
C GLN A 486 -19.52 14.93 22.00
N ILE A 487 -19.40 14.88 20.67
CA ILE A 487 -18.14 14.93 19.93
C ILE A 487 -18.13 16.16 19.01
N ALA A 488 -17.19 17.06 19.21
CA ALA A 488 -17.01 18.26 18.40
C ALA A 488 -16.32 17.96 17.06
N GLU A 489 -15.29 17.11 17.10
CA GLU A 489 -14.44 16.82 15.96
C GLU A 489 -13.99 15.37 15.96
N TYR A 490 -13.71 14.81 14.78
CA TYR A 490 -13.12 13.48 14.68
C TYR A 490 -12.20 13.34 13.46
N ARG A 491 -11.33 12.33 13.47
CA ARG A 491 -10.62 11.85 12.28
C ARG A 491 -10.44 10.34 12.32
N LEU A 492 -10.56 9.69 11.17
CA LEU A 492 -10.16 8.30 10.97
C LEU A 492 -8.64 8.26 10.75
N ILE A 493 -7.93 7.43 11.51
CA ILE A 493 -6.48 7.26 11.37
C ILE A 493 -6.22 6.17 10.31
N GLY A 494 -5.66 6.57 9.16
CA GLY A 494 -5.50 5.69 7.99
C GLY A 494 -6.77 5.62 7.14
N TYR A 495 -6.87 4.59 6.29
CA TYR A 495 -8.00 4.28 5.40
C TYR A 495 -8.29 5.35 4.32
N GLU A 496 -7.33 6.19 3.97
CA GLU A 496 -7.56 7.30 3.04
C GLU A 496 -7.95 6.82 1.63
N THR A 497 -7.38 5.69 1.19
CA THR A 497 -7.67 5.06 -0.12
C THR A 497 -8.91 4.16 -0.10
N ARG A 498 -9.57 4.05 1.06
CA ARG A 498 -10.72 3.16 1.32
C ARG A 498 -11.97 3.92 1.77
N SER A 499 -11.92 5.25 1.71
CA SER A 499 -13.04 6.12 2.04
C SER A 499 -14.17 5.98 1.01
N LEU A 500 -15.41 5.88 1.49
CA LEU A 500 -16.62 5.73 0.67
C LEU A 500 -17.55 6.92 0.88
N GLN A 501 -18.41 7.20 -0.09
CA GLN A 501 -19.48 8.18 0.11
C GLN A 501 -20.50 7.63 1.09
N ARG A 502 -21.24 8.53 1.76
CA ARG A 502 -22.25 8.13 2.76
C ARG A 502 -23.34 7.26 2.13
N GLU A 503 -23.76 7.59 0.92
CA GLU A 503 -24.77 6.86 0.15
C GLU A 503 -24.31 5.44 -0.24
N ASP A 504 -23.01 5.23 -0.40
CA ASP A 504 -22.43 3.94 -0.80
C ASP A 504 -22.65 2.88 0.27
N PHE A 505 -22.77 3.27 1.56
CA PHE A 505 -23.06 2.35 2.66
C PHE A 505 -24.31 1.51 2.39
N SER A 506 -25.36 2.13 1.86
CA SER A 506 -26.64 1.46 1.60
C SER A 506 -26.75 0.82 0.20
N ASN A 507 -25.74 1.04 -0.65
CA ASN A 507 -25.76 0.67 -2.06
C ASN A 507 -25.06 -0.68 -2.26
N ASP A 508 -25.84 -1.75 -2.43
CA ASP A 508 -25.35 -3.10 -2.69
C ASP A 508 -24.63 -3.24 -4.05
N LYS A 509 -24.54 -2.19 -4.86
CA LYS A 509 -23.78 -2.18 -6.13
C LYS A 509 -22.35 -1.69 -5.99
N VAL A 510 -22.02 -1.05 -4.88
CA VAL A 510 -20.66 -0.60 -4.58
C VAL A 510 -19.97 -1.74 -3.87
N ASP A 511 -18.87 -2.24 -4.41
CA ASP A 511 -18.05 -3.27 -3.78
C ASP A 511 -17.09 -2.64 -2.78
N ALA A 512 -17.06 -3.14 -1.55
CA ALA A 512 -16.24 -2.65 -0.43
C ALA A 512 -15.30 -3.71 0.15
N GLY A 513 -15.05 -4.77 -0.62
CA GLY A 513 -14.10 -5.82 -0.30
C GLY A 513 -14.62 -6.83 0.72
N ASP A 514 -13.85 -7.90 0.87
CA ASP A 514 -14.32 -9.14 1.46
C ASP A 514 -13.53 -9.47 2.72
N ILE A 515 -14.15 -10.21 3.64
CA ILE A 515 -13.49 -10.67 4.87
C ILE A 515 -13.38 -12.18 4.86
N GLY A 516 -12.17 -12.65 5.09
CA GLY A 516 -11.83 -14.05 5.30
C GLY A 516 -12.20 -14.62 6.66
N ALA A 517 -12.35 -15.94 6.71
CA ALA A 517 -12.45 -16.71 7.95
C ALA A 517 -11.30 -16.38 8.93
N GLY A 518 -11.62 -16.08 10.18
CA GLY A 518 -10.66 -15.74 11.23
C GLY A 518 -9.95 -14.40 11.06
N HIS A 519 -10.22 -13.66 9.98
CA HIS A 519 -9.59 -12.37 9.73
C HIS A 519 -10.04 -11.33 10.77
N THR A 520 -9.10 -10.47 11.15
CA THR A 520 -9.33 -9.36 12.08
C THR A 520 -9.10 -8.05 11.37
N VAL A 521 -9.96 -7.06 11.65
CA VAL A 521 -9.76 -5.70 11.16
C VAL A 521 -9.94 -4.70 12.28
N THR A 522 -9.09 -3.69 12.27
CA THR A 522 -8.99 -2.64 13.28
C THR A 522 -9.09 -1.28 12.61
N ALA A 523 -10.01 -0.45 13.10
CA ALA A 523 -10.12 0.95 12.76
C ALA A 523 -10.02 1.81 14.02
N ILE A 524 -9.32 2.92 13.94
CA ILE A 524 -9.08 3.82 15.06
C ILE A 524 -9.49 5.24 14.65
N TYR A 525 -10.40 5.82 15.41
CA TYR A 525 -10.73 7.23 15.31
C TYR A 525 -10.08 7.99 16.46
N GLU A 526 -9.56 9.19 16.19
CA GLU A 526 -9.34 10.20 17.23
C GLU A 526 -10.54 11.15 17.24
N VAL A 527 -11.13 11.34 18.42
CA VAL A 527 -12.31 12.17 18.63
C VAL A 527 -12.05 13.22 19.71
N THR A 528 -12.59 14.41 19.52
CA THR A 528 -12.51 15.51 20.48
C THR A 528 -13.88 15.72 21.12
N PRO A 529 -14.05 15.45 22.43
CA PRO A 529 -15.30 15.71 23.12
C PRO A 529 -15.69 17.20 23.10
N VAL A 530 -16.99 17.49 23.08
CA VAL A 530 -17.51 18.85 23.22
C VAL A 530 -17.06 19.45 24.55
N GLY A 531 -16.58 20.70 24.51
CA GLY A 531 -16.05 21.40 25.68
C GLY A 531 -14.59 21.07 26.03
N SER A 532 -13.91 20.23 25.26
CA SER A 532 -12.47 20.01 25.40
C SER A 532 -11.66 21.23 24.92
N ASP A 533 -10.56 21.53 25.60
CA ASP A 533 -9.58 22.55 25.18
C ASP A 533 -8.80 22.13 23.92
N ALA A 534 -8.92 20.87 23.50
CA ALA A 534 -8.25 20.32 22.32
C ALA A 534 -8.98 20.60 20.99
N ILE A 535 -10.16 21.25 21.03
CA ILE A 535 -10.92 21.60 19.83
C ILE A 535 -10.10 22.55 18.96
N ARG A 536 -9.85 22.17 17.70
CA ARG A 536 -8.98 22.93 16.78
C ARG A 536 -9.75 23.90 15.90
N ASN A 537 -10.98 23.56 15.52
CA ASN A 537 -11.85 24.40 14.73
C ASN A 537 -12.81 25.15 15.66
N GLY A 538 -12.59 26.46 15.78
CA GLY A 538 -13.47 27.32 16.57
C GLY A 538 -14.89 27.36 15.98
N PRO A 539 -15.91 27.65 16.82
CA PRO A 539 -17.29 27.69 16.37
C PRO A 539 -17.48 28.76 15.28
N LEU A 540 -18.26 28.43 14.25
CA LEU A 540 -18.60 29.39 13.20
C LEU A 540 -19.47 30.51 13.77
N ARG A 541 -19.07 31.77 13.52
CA ARG A 541 -19.76 32.98 14.02
C ARG A 541 -21.26 33.06 13.67
N TYR A 542 -21.65 32.44 12.55
CA TYR A 542 -23.00 32.56 11.99
C TYR A 542 -23.74 31.21 11.92
N ALA A 543 -23.17 30.13 12.44
CA ALA A 543 -23.87 28.85 12.52
C ALA A 543 -24.80 28.85 13.73
N GLU A 544 -26.03 28.35 13.54
CA GLU A 544 -26.93 28.09 14.66
C GLU A 544 -26.40 26.91 15.46
N GLN A 545 -26.01 27.16 16.71
CA GLN A 545 -25.63 26.11 17.65
C GLN A 545 -26.87 25.71 18.46
N SER A 546 -27.60 24.70 17.98
CA SER A 546 -28.66 24.07 18.76
C SER A 546 -28.62 22.57 18.57
N ILE A 547 -27.76 21.91 19.34
CA ILE A 547 -27.71 20.46 19.46
C ILE A 547 -27.86 20.15 20.94
N SER A 548 -29.10 20.07 21.40
CA SER A 548 -29.42 19.52 22.72
C SER A 548 -29.91 18.10 22.53
N ASP A 549 -29.05 17.15 22.84
CA ASP A 549 -29.41 15.74 22.95
C ASP A 549 -28.97 15.28 24.34
N ASP A 550 -29.91 14.75 25.12
CA ASP A 550 -29.66 14.20 26.45
C ASP A 550 -29.05 12.78 26.37
N SER A 551 -28.82 12.26 25.15
CA SER A 551 -28.13 10.99 24.94
C SER A 551 -26.71 11.03 25.47
N VAL A 552 -26.34 9.96 26.17
CA VAL A 552 -24.97 9.68 26.61
C VAL A 552 -24.12 9.02 25.53
N GLU A 553 -24.71 8.66 24.38
CA GLU A 553 -24.01 8.02 23.27
C GLU A 553 -23.10 9.02 22.55
N ILE A 554 -21.82 8.68 22.41
CA ILE A 554 -20.86 9.52 21.67
C ILE A 554 -20.93 9.28 20.16
N GLY A 555 -21.55 8.18 19.74
CA GLY A 555 -21.75 7.82 18.35
C GLY A 555 -22.44 6.47 18.18
N PHE A 556 -22.54 6.02 16.94
CA PHE A 556 -23.24 4.80 16.56
C PHE A 556 -22.45 4.08 15.46
N PHE A 557 -22.14 2.80 15.70
CA PHE A 557 -21.42 1.95 14.77
C PHE A 557 -22.42 1.14 13.93
N LYS A 558 -22.19 1.08 12.62
CA LYS A 558 -22.96 0.29 11.66
C LYS A 558 -21.99 -0.48 10.77
N MET A 559 -22.31 -1.74 10.49
CA MET A 559 -21.57 -2.58 9.55
C MET A 559 -22.56 -3.29 8.64
N ARG A 560 -22.31 -3.20 7.33
CA ARG A 560 -23.04 -3.94 6.31
C ARG A 560 -22.15 -4.98 5.67
N TYR A 561 -22.72 -6.15 5.36
CA TYR A 561 -22.01 -7.25 4.73
C TYR A 561 -22.98 -8.15 3.97
N LYS A 562 -22.50 -8.90 2.98
CA LYS A 562 -23.27 -9.94 2.28
C LYS A 562 -22.68 -11.30 2.60
N LEU A 563 -23.50 -12.30 2.87
CA LEU A 563 -22.97 -13.67 2.97
C LEU A 563 -22.54 -14.14 1.57
N PRO A 564 -21.53 -15.03 1.45
CA PRO A 564 -21.10 -15.54 0.17
C PRO A 564 -22.27 -16.13 -0.64
N GLY A 565 -22.48 -15.62 -1.86
CA GLY A 565 -23.57 -16.04 -2.74
C GLY A 565 -24.91 -15.32 -2.52
N GLU A 566 -25.01 -14.40 -1.54
CA GLU A 566 -26.18 -13.54 -1.36
C GLU A 566 -26.01 -12.20 -2.07
N ASP A 567 -27.11 -11.72 -2.68
CA ASP A 567 -27.15 -10.40 -3.34
C ASP A 567 -27.57 -9.25 -2.41
N GLN A 568 -28.17 -9.57 -1.25
CA GLN A 568 -28.67 -8.58 -0.29
C GLN A 568 -27.74 -8.45 0.92
N SER A 569 -27.49 -7.22 1.38
CA SER A 569 -26.70 -6.99 2.59
C SER A 569 -27.50 -7.16 3.87
N ASN A 570 -26.83 -7.69 4.88
CA ASN A 570 -27.23 -7.71 6.28
C ASN A 570 -26.63 -6.48 6.99
N LEU A 571 -27.30 -6.02 8.05
CA LEU A 571 -26.88 -4.86 8.85
C LEU A 571 -26.68 -5.27 10.31
N MET A 572 -25.51 -4.94 10.85
CA MET A 572 -25.20 -4.98 12.28
C MET A 572 -24.98 -3.56 12.79
N GLU A 573 -25.49 -3.26 13.98
CA GLU A 573 -25.36 -1.94 14.56
C GLU A 573 -25.33 -1.96 16.09
N GLN A 574 -24.60 -1.01 16.68
CA GLN A 574 -24.56 -0.81 18.12
C GLN A 574 -24.17 0.62 18.50
N PRO A 575 -24.67 1.16 19.64
CA PRO A 575 -24.25 2.46 20.13
C PRO A 575 -22.81 2.43 20.65
N ILE A 576 -22.15 3.58 20.58
CA ILE A 576 -20.81 3.83 21.15
C ILE A 576 -20.98 4.67 22.41
N LEU A 577 -20.54 4.12 23.54
CA LEU A 577 -20.66 4.74 24.85
C LEU A 577 -19.31 5.31 25.33
N PRO A 578 -19.32 6.38 26.14
CA PRO A 578 -18.09 6.93 26.70
C PRO A 578 -17.44 5.90 27.64
N GLY A 579 -16.12 5.70 27.48
CA GLY A 579 -15.38 4.72 28.28
C GLY A 579 -15.79 3.26 28.05
N GLN A 580 -16.47 2.96 26.93
CA GLN A 580 -16.83 1.59 26.56
C GLN A 580 -15.60 0.70 26.40
N GLY A 581 -15.75 -0.59 26.68
CA GLY A 581 -14.72 -1.60 26.42
C GLY A 581 -13.64 -1.68 27.50
N THR A 582 -12.77 -2.68 27.38
CA THR A 582 -11.62 -2.87 28.26
C THR A 582 -10.34 -2.71 27.45
N VAL A 583 -9.40 -1.92 27.96
CA VAL A 583 -8.15 -1.62 27.26
C VAL A 583 -7.13 -2.74 27.48
N THR A 584 -7.13 -3.71 26.56
CA THR A 584 -6.19 -4.83 26.52
C THR A 584 -4.83 -4.40 25.96
N ASP A 585 -3.82 -5.26 26.10
CA ASP A 585 -2.49 -5.05 25.52
C ASP A 585 -2.56 -4.99 23.99
N ASP A 586 -3.42 -5.80 23.35
CA ASP A 586 -3.66 -5.75 21.90
C ASP A 586 -4.11 -4.36 21.43
N ILE A 587 -5.05 -3.75 22.15
CA ILE A 587 -5.56 -2.41 21.83
C ILE A 587 -4.44 -1.37 22.02
N ARG A 588 -3.67 -1.44 23.12
CA ARG A 588 -2.55 -0.51 23.33
C ARG A 588 -1.45 -0.69 22.30
N PHE A 589 -1.18 -1.92 21.87
CA PHE A 589 -0.22 -2.23 20.83
C PHE A 589 -0.65 -1.62 19.50
N SER A 590 -1.94 -1.74 19.14
CA SER A 590 -2.49 -1.10 17.95
C SER A 590 -2.30 0.43 17.98
N TYR A 591 -2.40 1.07 19.16
CA TYR A 591 -2.16 2.50 19.32
C TYR A 591 -0.68 2.86 19.12
N ALA A 592 0.24 2.03 19.61
CA ALA A 592 1.67 2.22 19.39
C ALA A 592 2.02 2.14 17.89
N ILE A 593 1.46 1.15 17.18
CA ILE A 593 1.63 1.02 15.73
C ILE A 593 0.99 2.20 14.99
N ALA A 594 -0.22 2.62 15.38
CA ALA A 594 -0.90 3.76 14.76
C ALA A 594 -0.12 5.07 14.95
N GLY A 595 0.44 5.29 16.13
CA GLY A 595 1.34 6.41 16.40
C GLY A 595 2.62 6.32 15.58
N PHE A 596 3.25 5.15 15.52
CA PHE A 596 4.46 4.91 14.73
C PHE A 596 4.26 5.17 13.23
N GLY A 597 3.17 4.66 12.64
CA GLY A 597 2.83 4.91 11.26
C GLY A 597 2.63 6.41 10.98
N GLN A 598 1.98 7.13 11.90
CA GLN A 598 1.82 8.58 11.79
C GLN A 598 3.16 9.33 11.90
N LEU A 599 4.10 8.88 12.74
CA LEU A 599 5.46 9.45 12.82
C LEU A 599 6.22 9.29 11.51
N LEU A 600 6.15 8.11 10.87
CA LEU A 600 6.77 7.88 9.55
C LEU A 600 6.20 8.81 8.47
N ARG A 601 4.92 9.19 8.59
CA ARG A 601 4.27 10.18 7.70
C ARG A 601 4.56 11.64 8.09
N GLY A 602 5.28 11.87 9.19
CA GLY A 602 5.72 13.20 9.66
C GLY A 602 4.97 13.76 10.88
N GLY A 603 4.05 12.99 11.48
CA GLY A 603 3.55 13.25 12.84
C GLY A 603 2.64 14.48 13.02
N GLY A 604 2.02 15.01 11.97
CA GLY A 604 1.29 16.30 12.02
C GLY A 604 0.14 16.40 13.05
N TYR A 605 -0.38 15.27 13.53
CA TYR A 605 -1.43 15.22 14.55
C TYR A 605 -0.98 14.67 15.91
N LEU A 606 0.30 14.32 16.05
CA LEU A 606 0.83 13.67 17.26
C LEU A 606 1.32 14.65 18.34
N GLY A 607 1.27 15.96 18.07
CA GLY A 607 1.73 16.97 19.01
C GLY A 607 3.22 16.78 19.35
N GLY A 608 3.53 16.52 20.61
CA GLY A 608 4.88 16.28 21.10
C GLY A 608 5.28 14.80 21.19
N TRP A 609 4.43 13.87 20.76
CA TRP A 609 4.68 12.43 20.87
C TRP A 609 5.75 11.97 19.88
N THR A 610 6.65 11.11 20.33
CA THR A 610 7.91 10.77 19.65
C THR A 610 8.06 9.27 19.38
N TYR A 611 9.10 8.88 18.64
CA TYR A 611 9.44 7.46 18.47
C TYR A 611 9.71 6.76 19.82
N ALA A 612 10.28 7.47 20.80
CA ALA A 612 10.52 6.90 22.13
C ALA A 612 9.20 6.51 22.81
N ASP A 613 8.19 7.39 22.74
CA ASP A 613 6.87 7.11 23.30
C ASP A 613 6.18 5.92 22.59
N ALA A 614 6.37 5.80 21.26
CA ALA A 614 5.90 4.65 20.49
C ALA A 614 6.56 3.34 20.95
N ILE A 615 7.88 3.35 21.12
CA ILE A 615 8.68 2.21 21.56
C ILE A 615 8.27 1.78 22.96
N ASP A 616 8.09 2.73 23.87
CA ASP A 616 7.70 2.45 25.26
C ASP A 616 6.31 1.84 25.32
N LEU A 617 5.34 2.42 24.61
CA LEU A 617 3.99 1.89 24.54
C LEU A 617 3.97 0.47 23.96
N ALA A 618 4.63 0.25 22.82
CA ALA A 618 4.71 -1.06 22.17
C ALA A 618 5.43 -2.11 23.03
N THR A 619 6.48 -1.71 23.77
CA THR A 619 7.21 -2.60 24.67
C THR A 619 6.35 -3.04 25.85
N LEU A 620 5.61 -2.10 26.45
CA LEU A 620 4.71 -2.37 27.59
C LEU A 620 3.48 -3.20 27.18
N SER A 621 3.04 -3.09 25.94
CA SER A 621 1.84 -3.76 25.44
C SER A 621 2.13 -4.90 24.46
N ARG A 622 3.34 -5.47 24.46
CA ARG A 622 3.72 -6.52 23.51
C ARG A 622 2.78 -7.74 23.58
N GLY A 623 2.33 -8.11 24.79
CA GLY A 623 1.48 -9.29 24.98
C GLY A 623 2.18 -10.61 24.61
N GLU A 624 1.39 -11.62 24.23
CA GLU A 624 1.90 -12.88 23.68
C GLU A 624 2.39 -12.67 22.24
N ASP A 625 3.59 -13.17 21.93
CA ASP A 625 4.26 -12.96 20.65
C ASP A 625 5.14 -14.16 20.31
N SER A 626 4.53 -15.33 20.12
CA SER A 626 5.22 -16.60 19.91
C SER A 626 6.09 -16.61 18.65
N LEU A 627 5.70 -15.86 17.62
CA LEU A 627 6.38 -15.75 16.33
C LEU A 627 7.28 -14.51 16.22
N GLY A 628 7.25 -13.61 17.23
CA GLY A 628 8.17 -12.47 17.33
C GLY A 628 7.82 -11.25 16.49
N TYR A 629 6.62 -11.18 15.90
CA TYR A 629 6.20 -10.05 15.06
C TYR A 629 6.20 -8.73 15.82
N ARG A 630 5.69 -8.72 17.06
CA ARG A 630 5.59 -7.51 17.86
C ARG A 630 6.95 -7.07 18.41
N ALA A 631 7.82 -8.02 18.74
CA ALA A 631 9.20 -7.76 19.11
C ALA A 631 10.02 -7.18 17.94
N GLU A 632 9.81 -7.68 16.71
CA GLU A 632 10.38 -7.10 15.50
C GLU A 632 9.91 -5.65 15.31
N ALA A 633 8.61 -5.38 15.48
CA ALA A 633 8.06 -4.02 15.36
C ALA A 633 8.77 -3.03 16.30
N VAL A 634 8.99 -3.40 17.56
CA VAL A 634 9.74 -2.57 18.53
C VAL A 634 11.17 -2.31 18.04
N THR A 635 11.81 -3.32 17.43
CA THR A 635 13.16 -3.18 16.86
C THR A 635 13.16 -2.23 15.67
N LEU A 636 12.14 -2.31 14.80
CA LEU A 636 11.95 -1.40 13.68
C LEU A 636 11.70 0.05 14.13
N MET A 637 10.92 0.25 15.18
CA MET A 637 10.72 1.59 15.76
C MET A 637 12.02 2.20 16.26
N ARG A 638 12.88 1.42 16.93
CA ARG A 638 14.22 1.86 17.37
C ARG A 638 15.15 2.19 16.19
N LEU A 639 15.04 1.42 15.11
CA LEU A 639 15.80 1.67 13.89
C LEU A 639 15.33 2.95 13.21
N ALA A 640 14.02 3.17 13.10
CA ALA A 640 13.44 4.41 12.59
C ALA A 640 13.87 5.62 13.43
N GLN A 641 13.87 5.50 14.77
CA GLN A 641 14.37 6.53 15.67
C GLN A 641 15.82 6.88 15.34
N THR A 642 16.71 5.89 15.32
CA THR A 642 18.14 6.08 15.00
C THR A 642 18.36 6.70 13.62
N LEU A 643 17.54 6.34 12.63
CA LEU A 643 17.65 6.86 11.26
C LEU A 643 17.04 8.27 11.09
N SER A 644 16.24 8.72 12.06
CA SER A 644 15.61 10.05 12.06
C SER A 644 16.42 11.11 12.79
N GLU A 645 17.44 10.69 13.54
CA GLU A 645 18.46 11.52 14.19
C GLU A 645 19.65 11.76 13.26
#